data_AF-A0AAN9V3X4-F1
#
_entry.id   AF-A0AAN9V3X4-F1
#
_cell.length_a   1.000
_cell.length_b   1.000
_cell.length_c   1.000
_cell.angle_alpha   90.00
_cell.angle_beta   90.00
_cell.angle_gamma   90.00
#
_symmetry.space_group_name_H-M   'P 1'
#
loop_
_entity.id
_entity.type
_entity.pdbx_description
1 polymer ?
#
loop_
_entity_poly.entity_id
_entity_poly.type
_entity_poly.pdbx_seq_one_letter_code
_entity_poly.pdbx_strand_id
1 'polypeptide(L)'
;MKLLTPLLALLVLTAAVAIPQVQVKALRLEPDSPFVQPVFKALDLGSIKPLGWLKGELQLEADGLAGNLFDFYRFVHDSRFLGGSTEYSALNEASPYWFNGLVPLAFGLGDAKIEGQVKYYLDYILDHQQEDGWIGWETTQATRGVWARTLILLGLIQYAEADPTQTDRIVDAMHRYVILAHEMLSNNYTGLINHDDQGDIFDPSGFGVGRTHEYHIPLQWLYERYPRNNTKVIWETMELMIKGGQIGGADWRTFWTEEAYPKVWDDNSSYNLSWLFIHGVNHAEGLRYPLSIYRMTHDETLKTQTRTAMDLLAKYHRSIAGTIIADEYITDLSPVHGSELCIAAEMMFSLAYVYQFLGDNDLADWAERTAFNAFPVSVSPDWWSHQYIQQENQPWSRNLTTAEQWYDVDSYANVFGLEPNYPCCTVNHPQAYPKFLANSFVGTEDGGLAHVFLSPGSATVELGDSNPVSVTADTIYPFGFSIKYEVTAASDFPFYVRIPAWASEASTIQAPGSDTAVPLSPSDGGLQKVEISGGGTKNTFTVTLDTEPRIEEPSEGTVAVYYGALLYSLAIEYEQTEMLAYNYDPPYGPLPKNTTSAHSHDYALTPTTPWNIAIDPSQITVVAARNISSSPSSYELPNPIWDLGAPPVELRIAAVEIDWPVDHDTAGLPPTNPAITGEPFAARFVPYGSAKLHMAHLPKVELPKVKLG
;
A
#
# COMPACT_ATOMS: atom_id res chain seq x y z
N MET A 1 -60.91 -49.94 -22.62
CA MET A 1 -60.67 -48.91 -21.58
C MET A 1 -59.27 -49.11 -21.02
N LYS A 2 -58.28 -48.36 -21.54
CA LYS A 2 -57.00 -47.96 -20.91
C LYS A 2 -56.20 -47.19 -21.97
N LEU A 3 -55.90 -45.95 -21.65
CA LEU A 3 -55.32 -44.91 -22.51
C LEU A 3 -53.82 -45.11 -22.73
N LEU A 4 -53.35 -44.62 -23.88
CA LEU A 4 -51.96 -44.47 -24.26
C LEU A 4 -51.23 -43.38 -23.44
N THR A 5 -49.95 -43.60 -23.16
CA THR A 5 -48.92 -42.54 -23.04
C THR A 5 -47.54 -43.13 -23.38
N PRO A 6 -46.70 -42.47 -24.20
CA PRO A 6 -45.33 -42.90 -24.51
C PRO A 6 -44.29 -42.30 -23.54
N LEU A 7 -43.20 -43.03 -23.34
CA LEU A 7 -41.99 -42.59 -22.63
C LEU A 7 -41.32 -41.42 -23.37
N LEU A 8 -41.12 -40.30 -22.69
CA LEU A 8 -40.23 -39.23 -23.13
C LEU A 8 -38.86 -39.41 -22.43
N ALA A 9 -37.81 -39.68 -23.20
CA ALA A 9 -36.43 -39.64 -22.72
C ALA A 9 -35.99 -38.18 -22.66
N LEU A 10 -35.72 -37.67 -21.45
CA LEU A 10 -35.18 -36.33 -21.25
C LEU A 10 -33.67 -36.36 -21.50
N LEU A 11 -33.22 -35.84 -22.64
CA LEU A 11 -31.81 -35.53 -22.88
C LEU A 11 -31.45 -34.31 -22.02
N VAL A 12 -30.67 -34.50 -20.96
CA VAL A 12 -30.05 -33.40 -20.24
C VAL A 12 -28.81 -32.97 -21.02
N LEU A 13 -28.93 -31.92 -21.84
CA LEU A 13 -27.75 -31.19 -22.32
C LEU A 13 -27.16 -30.44 -21.13
N THR A 14 -26.06 -30.95 -20.58
CA THR A 14 -25.16 -30.14 -19.76
C THR A 14 -24.47 -29.15 -20.68
N ALA A 15 -24.97 -27.91 -20.74
CA ALA A 15 -24.21 -26.81 -21.28
C ALA A 15 -22.99 -26.62 -20.36
N ALA A 16 -21.83 -27.05 -20.82
CA ALA A 16 -20.56 -26.63 -20.23
C ALA A 16 -20.51 -25.12 -20.37
N VAL A 17 -20.70 -24.40 -19.27
CA VAL A 17 -20.34 -22.99 -19.19
C VAL A 17 -18.83 -22.96 -19.37
N ALA A 18 -18.39 -22.58 -20.56
CA ALA A 18 -17.00 -22.26 -20.80
C ALA A 18 -16.67 -21.09 -19.87
N ILE A 19 -15.91 -21.35 -18.82
CA ILE A 19 -15.23 -20.30 -18.07
C ILE A 19 -14.42 -19.53 -19.13
N PRO A 20 -14.55 -18.20 -19.23
CA PRO A 20 -13.72 -17.45 -20.15
C PRO A 20 -12.27 -17.77 -19.80
N GLN A 21 -11.54 -18.40 -20.72
CA GLN A 21 -10.10 -18.46 -20.60
C GLN A 21 -9.63 -17.01 -20.70
N VAL A 22 -9.28 -16.41 -19.57
CA VAL A 22 -8.46 -15.20 -19.54
C VAL A 22 -7.28 -15.52 -20.44
N GLN A 23 -7.10 -14.75 -21.51
CA GLN A 23 -5.88 -14.83 -22.31
C GLN A 23 -4.75 -14.33 -21.41
N VAL A 24 -4.13 -15.24 -20.69
CA VAL A 24 -2.94 -14.96 -19.89
C VAL A 24 -1.81 -14.72 -20.87
N LYS A 25 -1.26 -13.52 -20.89
CA LYS A 25 -0.16 -13.17 -21.79
C LYS A 25 1.15 -13.69 -21.19
N ALA A 26 2.04 -14.18 -22.06
CA ALA A 26 3.37 -14.64 -21.67
C ALA A 26 4.12 -13.59 -20.84
N LEU A 27 4.61 -13.98 -19.66
CA LEU A 27 5.61 -13.21 -18.92
C LEU A 27 6.89 -13.17 -19.75
N ARG A 28 7.12 -12.08 -20.47
CA ARG A 28 8.30 -11.89 -21.34
C ARG A 28 9.23 -10.81 -20.81
N LEU A 29 10.51 -11.10 -20.63
CA LEU A 29 11.49 -10.02 -20.64
C LEU A 29 11.45 -9.36 -22.02
N GLU A 30 11.64 -8.05 -22.09
CA GLU A 30 11.69 -7.29 -23.35
C GLU A 30 13.17 -7.07 -23.73
N PRO A 31 13.85 -8.06 -24.37
CA PRO A 31 15.31 -8.04 -24.57
C PRO A 31 15.79 -6.91 -25.50
N ASP A 32 14.90 -6.38 -26.34
CA ASP A 32 15.17 -5.25 -27.23
C ASP A 32 14.65 -3.91 -26.65
N SER A 33 14.17 -3.90 -25.40
CA SER A 33 13.73 -2.67 -24.75
C SER A 33 14.91 -1.72 -24.58
N PRO A 34 14.75 -0.43 -24.93
CA PRO A 34 15.75 0.57 -24.59
C PRO A 34 15.72 0.92 -23.09
N PHE A 35 14.79 0.36 -22.31
CA PHE A 35 14.78 0.53 -20.86
C PHE A 35 15.49 -0.61 -20.15
N VAL A 36 16.17 -0.27 -19.04
CA VAL A 36 16.58 -1.29 -18.07
C VAL A 36 15.33 -2.00 -17.53
N GLN A 37 15.38 -3.32 -17.57
CA GLN A 37 14.33 -4.20 -17.05
C GLN A 37 14.52 -4.41 -15.54
N PRO A 38 13.43 -4.53 -14.77
CA PRO A 38 13.52 -4.91 -13.36
C PRO A 38 14.03 -6.35 -13.20
N VAL A 39 14.72 -6.62 -12.08
CA VAL A 39 15.14 -7.98 -11.71
C VAL A 39 13.96 -8.86 -11.30
N PHE A 40 12.89 -8.23 -10.79
CA PHE A 40 11.59 -8.88 -10.59
C PHE A 40 10.52 -8.23 -11.44
N LYS A 41 9.93 -9.01 -12.34
CA LYS A 41 8.92 -8.50 -13.26
C LYS A 41 7.52 -8.61 -12.66
N ALA A 42 6.81 -7.49 -12.59
CA ALA A 42 5.39 -7.49 -12.22
C ALA A 42 4.55 -8.37 -13.16
N LEU A 43 3.54 -9.05 -12.60
CA LEU A 43 2.57 -9.82 -13.37
C LEU A 43 1.45 -8.88 -13.88
N ASP A 44 0.81 -9.26 -14.99
CA ASP A 44 -0.36 -8.52 -15.47
C ASP A 44 -1.48 -8.55 -14.42
N LEU A 45 -2.14 -7.41 -14.22
CA LEU A 45 -3.20 -7.27 -13.23
C LEU A 45 -4.31 -8.31 -13.41
N GLY A 46 -4.83 -8.85 -12.30
CA GLY A 46 -5.83 -9.91 -12.29
C GLY A 46 -5.26 -11.33 -12.36
N SER A 47 -3.96 -11.50 -12.65
CA SER A 47 -3.28 -12.80 -12.60
C SER A 47 -3.14 -13.35 -11.18
N ILE A 48 -3.17 -12.46 -10.17
CA ILE A 48 -3.08 -12.79 -8.75
C ILE A 48 -4.46 -12.59 -8.12
N LYS A 49 -4.90 -13.57 -7.31
CA LYS A 49 -6.15 -13.53 -6.55
C LYS A 49 -5.87 -13.71 -5.07
N PRO A 50 -6.50 -12.94 -4.17
CA PRO A 50 -6.29 -13.08 -2.74
C PRO A 50 -7.03 -14.32 -2.22
N LEU A 51 -6.51 -14.94 -1.16
CA LEU A 51 -7.15 -16.01 -0.41
C LEU A 51 -7.16 -15.67 1.08
N GLY A 52 -7.74 -16.53 1.91
CA GLY A 52 -7.67 -16.44 3.37
C GLY A 52 -8.11 -15.08 3.92
N TRP A 53 -7.37 -14.58 4.92
CA TRP A 53 -7.67 -13.30 5.57
C TRP A 53 -7.51 -12.11 4.62
N LEU A 54 -6.54 -12.13 3.69
CA LEU A 54 -6.32 -11.01 2.77
C LEU A 54 -7.51 -10.83 1.83
N LYS A 55 -8.16 -11.93 1.42
CA LYS A 55 -9.43 -11.86 0.68
C LYS A 55 -10.54 -11.25 1.54
N GLY A 56 -10.59 -11.59 2.83
CA GLY A 56 -11.53 -11.02 3.79
C GLY A 56 -11.39 -9.50 3.90
N GLU A 57 -10.15 -9.02 4.07
CA GLU A 57 -9.85 -7.58 4.17
C GLU A 57 -10.13 -6.83 2.87
N LEU A 58 -9.75 -7.38 1.70
CA LEU A 58 -10.09 -6.76 0.42
C LEU A 58 -11.62 -6.74 0.19
N GLN A 59 -12.36 -7.76 0.63
CA GLN A 59 -13.81 -7.74 0.56
C GLN A 59 -14.42 -6.68 1.51
N LEU A 60 -13.86 -6.51 2.71
CA LEU A 60 -14.27 -5.44 3.61
C LEU A 60 -13.99 -4.06 3.01
N GLU A 61 -12.84 -3.87 2.36
CA GLU A 61 -12.53 -2.65 1.61
C GLU A 61 -13.56 -2.37 0.50
N ALA A 62 -13.92 -3.41 -0.25
CA ALA A 62 -14.96 -3.34 -1.29
C ALA A 62 -16.36 -3.02 -0.73
N ASP A 63 -16.70 -3.62 0.41
CA ASP A 63 -17.98 -3.42 1.11
C ASP A 63 -18.00 -2.12 1.95
N GLY A 64 -16.84 -1.54 2.21
CA GLY A 64 -16.58 -0.34 3.02
C GLY A 64 -16.53 0.95 2.22
N LEU A 65 -15.75 1.94 2.68
CA LEU A 65 -15.65 3.25 2.03
C LEU A 65 -15.28 3.13 0.55
N ALA A 66 -14.16 2.49 0.24
CA ALA A 66 -13.56 2.46 -1.10
C ALA A 66 -14.55 2.06 -2.22
N GLY A 67 -15.22 0.91 -2.07
CA GLY A 67 -16.17 0.40 -3.07
C GLY A 67 -17.56 1.06 -3.05
N ASN A 68 -17.81 1.98 -2.11
CA ASN A 68 -19.07 2.73 -2.02
C ASN A 68 -18.90 4.24 -2.28
N LEU A 69 -17.67 4.78 -2.40
CA LEU A 69 -17.47 6.22 -2.68
C LEU A 69 -18.19 6.66 -3.97
N PHE A 70 -18.22 5.82 -5.00
CA PHE A 70 -18.92 6.11 -6.25
C PHE A 70 -20.44 6.28 -6.10
N ASP A 71 -21.03 5.73 -5.02
CA ASP A 71 -22.47 5.76 -4.80
C ASP A 71 -22.93 7.03 -4.05
N PHE A 72 -22.06 7.66 -3.26
CA PHE A 72 -22.46 8.81 -2.41
C PHE A 72 -21.41 9.91 -2.23
N TYR A 73 -20.12 9.61 -2.32
CA TYR A 73 -19.08 10.56 -1.94
C TYR A 73 -18.92 11.62 -3.01
N ARG A 74 -19.19 12.89 -2.67
CA ARG A 74 -19.32 13.97 -3.66
C ARG A 74 -18.16 14.04 -4.65
N PHE A 75 -16.92 13.96 -4.18
CA PHE A 75 -15.73 14.10 -5.01
C PHE A 75 -15.47 12.91 -5.95
N VAL A 76 -16.22 11.81 -5.81
CA VAL A 76 -16.19 10.67 -6.73
C VAL A 76 -17.49 10.60 -7.53
N HIS A 77 -18.64 10.58 -6.86
CA HIS A 77 -19.97 10.49 -7.48
C HIS A 77 -20.31 11.71 -8.37
N ASP A 78 -20.08 12.94 -7.89
CA ASP A 78 -20.30 14.19 -8.65
C ASP A 78 -18.97 14.81 -9.12
N SER A 79 -18.00 13.95 -9.47
CA SER A 79 -16.69 14.39 -9.95
C SER A 79 -16.82 15.17 -11.27
N ARG A 80 -15.98 16.20 -11.43
CA ARG A 80 -15.84 16.92 -12.71
C ARG A 80 -15.37 16.03 -13.86
N PHE A 81 -14.68 14.92 -13.58
CA PHE A 81 -14.33 13.93 -14.62
C PHE A 81 -15.53 13.16 -15.16
N LEU A 82 -16.65 13.17 -14.45
CA LEU A 82 -17.91 12.54 -14.83
C LEU A 82 -18.98 13.57 -15.23
N GLY A 83 -18.57 14.81 -15.55
CA GLY A 83 -19.47 15.91 -15.88
C GLY A 83 -20.19 16.54 -14.67
N GLY A 84 -19.81 16.14 -13.46
CA GLY A 84 -20.24 16.75 -12.22
C GLY A 84 -19.55 18.09 -11.94
N SER A 85 -19.69 18.59 -10.71
CA SER A 85 -19.28 19.95 -10.36
C SER A 85 -18.29 20.02 -9.19
N THR A 86 -18.10 18.92 -8.47
CA THR A 86 -17.38 18.90 -7.20
C THR A 86 -15.93 18.46 -7.33
N GLU A 87 -15.08 19.08 -6.52
CA GLU A 87 -13.67 18.76 -6.32
C GLU A 87 -13.20 19.49 -5.05
N TYR A 88 -12.24 18.92 -4.30
CA TYR A 88 -11.70 19.54 -3.08
C TYR A 88 -10.50 20.45 -3.34
N SER A 89 -9.79 20.29 -4.46
CA SER A 89 -8.61 21.11 -4.80
C SER A 89 -8.44 21.39 -6.30
N ALA A 90 -7.57 22.34 -6.63
CA ALA A 90 -7.22 22.63 -8.03
C ALA A 90 -6.36 21.53 -8.70
N LEU A 91 -6.00 20.47 -7.97
CA LEU A 91 -5.32 19.30 -8.51
C LEU A 91 -6.26 18.44 -9.36
N ASN A 92 -7.57 18.51 -9.09
CA ASN A 92 -8.60 17.67 -9.70
C ASN A 92 -8.27 16.16 -9.59
N GLU A 93 -7.83 15.70 -8.43
CA GLU A 93 -7.22 14.37 -8.26
C GLU A 93 -8.12 13.35 -7.55
N ALA A 94 -9.29 13.77 -7.04
CA ALA A 94 -10.11 12.91 -6.18
C ALA A 94 -10.56 11.62 -6.86
N SER A 95 -11.36 11.73 -7.92
CA SER A 95 -11.83 10.56 -8.67
C SER A 95 -10.74 9.87 -9.49
N PRO A 96 -9.69 10.56 -10.00
CA PRO A 96 -8.50 9.89 -10.52
C PRO A 96 -7.79 8.96 -9.53
N TYR A 97 -7.56 9.39 -8.28
CA TYR A 97 -6.99 8.53 -7.24
C TYR A 97 -7.90 7.33 -6.96
N TRP A 98 -9.20 7.58 -6.80
CA TRP A 98 -10.20 6.52 -6.65
C TRP A 98 -10.13 5.51 -7.80
N PHE A 99 -10.12 5.96 -9.06
CA PHE A 99 -10.03 5.05 -10.21
C PHE A 99 -8.72 4.25 -10.22
N ASN A 100 -7.57 4.89 -9.95
CA ASN A 100 -6.27 4.23 -9.86
C ASN A 100 -6.22 3.14 -8.77
N GLY A 101 -6.90 3.35 -7.63
CA GLY A 101 -6.99 2.37 -6.54
C GLY A 101 -8.06 1.29 -6.75
N LEU A 102 -9.22 1.65 -7.32
CA LEU A 102 -10.34 0.71 -7.45
C LEU A 102 -10.18 -0.27 -8.60
N VAL A 103 -9.42 0.05 -9.65
CA VAL A 103 -9.13 -0.90 -10.74
C VAL A 103 -8.44 -2.17 -10.21
N PRO A 104 -7.31 -2.10 -9.46
CA PRO A 104 -6.70 -3.30 -8.90
C PRO A 104 -7.58 -4.00 -7.85
N LEU A 105 -8.42 -3.27 -7.08
CA LEU A 105 -9.37 -3.90 -6.16
C LEU A 105 -10.41 -4.74 -6.93
N ALA A 106 -11.04 -4.13 -7.95
CA ALA A 106 -12.09 -4.73 -8.76
C ALA A 106 -11.62 -6.05 -9.39
N PHE A 107 -10.51 -5.99 -10.13
CA PHE A 107 -9.98 -7.15 -10.84
C PHE A 107 -9.18 -8.09 -9.93
N GLY A 108 -8.67 -7.64 -8.79
CA GLY A 108 -8.07 -8.51 -7.78
C GLY A 108 -9.11 -9.44 -7.14
N LEU A 109 -10.27 -8.91 -6.76
CA LEU A 109 -11.38 -9.68 -6.20
C LEU A 109 -12.22 -10.41 -7.26
N GLY A 110 -12.38 -9.81 -8.44
CA GLY A 110 -13.46 -10.18 -9.37
C GLY A 110 -14.83 -9.69 -8.88
N ASP A 111 -14.88 -8.50 -8.26
CA ASP A 111 -16.12 -7.94 -7.72
C ASP A 111 -16.91 -7.23 -8.83
N ALA A 112 -18.08 -7.80 -9.19
CA ALA A 112 -18.88 -7.32 -10.30
C ALA A 112 -19.47 -5.91 -10.07
N LYS A 113 -19.69 -5.47 -8.82
CA LYS A 113 -20.18 -4.12 -8.53
C LYS A 113 -19.08 -3.12 -8.86
N ILE A 114 -17.88 -3.35 -8.32
CA ILE A 114 -16.76 -2.42 -8.50
C ILE A 114 -16.28 -2.46 -9.96
N GLU A 115 -16.18 -3.63 -10.59
CA GLU A 115 -15.89 -3.76 -12.03
C GLU A 115 -16.87 -2.90 -12.86
N GLY A 116 -18.16 -2.89 -12.51
CA GLY A 116 -19.16 -2.03 -13.14
C GLY A 116 -18.91 -0.52 -12.93
N GLN A 117 -18.53 -0.12 -11.72
CA GLN A 117 -18.22 1.28 -11.40
C GLN A 117 -16.96 1.77 -12.15
N VAL A 118 -15.86 1.02 -12.09
CA VAL A 118 -14.62 1.40 -12.80
C VAL A 118 -14.80 1.35 -14.31
N LYS A 119 -15.61 0.41 -14.82
CA LYS A 119 -15.99 0.39 -16.23
C LYS A 119 -16.79 1.62 -16.64
N TYR A 120 -17.76 2.04 -15.84
CA TYR A 120 -18.52 3.27 -16.12
C TYR A 120 -17.59 4.48 -16.17
N TYR A 121 -16.68 4.60 -15.20
CA TYR A 121 -15.70 5.68 -15.14
C TYR A 121 -14.78 5.68 -16.38
N LEU A 122 -14.24 4.50 -16.73
CA LEU A 122 -13.45 4.29 -17.94
C LEU A 122 -14.23 4.73 -19.19
N ASP A 123 -15.45 4.21 -19.35
CA ASP A 123 -16.27 4.48 -20.53
C ASP A 123 -16.54 5.98 -20.66
N TYR A 124 -16.92 6.64 -19.57
CA TYR A 124 -17.17 8.07 -19.56
C TYR A 124 -15.92 8.86 -19.98
N ILE A 125 -14.77 8.58 -19.36
CA ILE A 125 -13.54 9.32 -19.66
C ILE A 125 -13.12 9.17 -21.12
N LEU A 126 -13.16 7.95 -21.64
CA LEU A 126 -12.73 7.68 -23.02
C LEU A 126 -13.72 8.24 -24.05
N ASP A 127 -15.03 8.15 -23.79
CA ASP A 127 -16.06 8.66 -24.69
C ASP A 127 -16.13 10.20 -24.71
N HIS A 128 -15.64 10.85 -23.65
CA HIS A 128 -15.58 12.31 -23.53
C HIS A 128 -14.17 12.90 -23.70
N GLN A 129 -13.19 12.10 -24.17
CA GLN A 129 -11.88 12.64 -24.51
C GLN A 129 -12.04 13.71 -25.60
N GLN A 130 -11.54 14.93 -25.34
CA GLN A 130 -11.71 16.08 -26.22
C GLN A 130 -11.02 15.85 -27.57
N GLU A 131 -11.43 16.60 -28.60
CA GLU A 131 -10.92 16.44 -29.98
C GLU A 131 -9.39 16.54 -30.08
N ASP A 132 -8.79 17.44 -29.30
CA ASP A 132 -7.33 17.65 -29.23
C ASP A 132 -6.58 16.56 -28.46
N GLY A 133 -7.28 15.62 -27.82
CA GLY A 133 -6.71 14.54 -27.04
C GLY A 133 -6.72 14.78 -25.53
N TRP A 134 -7.20 15.93 -25.04
CA TRP A 134 -7.29 16.16 -23.60
C TRP A 134 -8.24 15.18 -22.92
N ILE A 135 -7.78 14.58 -21.83
CA ILE A 135 -8.59 13.68 -20.99
C ILE A 135 -9.17 14.52 -19.85
N GLY A 136 -10.48 14.79 -19.87
CA GLY A 136 -11.19 15.54 -18.82
C GLY A 136 -11.91 16.79 -19.33
N TRP A 137 -12.46 17.58 -18.41
CA TRP A 137 -13.47 18.62 -18.71
C TRP A 137 -12.88 20.00 -19.06
N GLU A 138 -11.61 20.24 -18.75
CA GLU A 138 -10.93 21.52 -18.86
C GLU A 138 -10.71 21.90 -20.32
N THR A 139 -11.15 23.10 -20.70
CA THR A 139 -11.14 23.59 -22.09
C THR A 139 -10.15 24.72 -22.34
N THR A 140 -9.45 25.19 -21.31
CA THR A 140 -8.52 26.32 -21.40
C THR A 140 -7.15 25.93 -20.87
N GLN A 141 -6.10 26.53 -21.42
CA GLN A 141 -4.72 26.35 -20.93
C GLN A 141 -4.64 26.54 -19.40
N ALA A 142 -5.23 27.63 -18.91
CA ALA A 142 -5.18 28.02 -17.50
C ALA A 142 -5.68 26.96 -16.52
N THR A 143 -6.53 26.02 -16.96
CA THR A 143 -7.13 24.99 -16.09
C THR A 143 -6.52 23.62 -16.32
N ARG A 144 -5.75 23.42 -17.39
CA ARG A 144 -5.24 22.11 -17.80
C ARG A 144 -3.95 21.74 -17.07
N GLY A 145 -4.09 21.11 -15.90
CA GLY A 145 -2.98 20.48 -15.17
C GLY A 145 -2.80 19.00 -15.55
N VAL A 146 -1.54 18.56 -15.71
CA VAL A 146 -1.22 17.17 -16.09
C VAL A 146 -1.31 16.17 -14.94
N TRP A 147 -1.22 16.61 -13.68
CA TRP A 147 -1.12 15.74 -12.51
C TRP A 147 -2.25 14.70 -12.39
N ALA A 148 -3.51 15.13 -12.39
CA ALA A 148 -4.66 14.22 -12.32
C ALA A 148 -4.66 13.15 -13.44
N ARG A 149 -4.08 13.47 -14.59
CA ARG A 149 -4.02 12.55 -15.73
C ARG A 149 -2.96 11.49 -15.53
N THR A 150 -1.90 11.77 -14.78
CA THR A 150 -0.96 10.74 -14.33
C THR A 150 -1.68 9.59 -13.64
N LEU A 151 -2.57 9.92 -12.68
CA LEU A 151 -3.37 8.94 -11.95
C LEU A 151 -4.35 8.19 -12.85
N ILE A 152 -5.01 8.92 -13.78
CA ILE A 152 -5.87 8.27 -14.77
C ILE A 152 -5.07 7.29 -15.63
N LEU A 153 -3.90 7.70 -16.15
CA LEU A 153 -3.05 6.84 -16.97
C LEU A 153 -2.59 5.60 -16.19
N LEU A 154 -2.25 5.72 -14.91
CA LEU A 154 -1.97 4.58 -14.03
C LEU A 154 -3.17 3.63 -13.92
N GLY A 155 -4.39 4.16 -13.74
CA GLY A 155 -5.60 3.34 -13.78
C GLY A 155 -5.86 2.70 -15.15
N LEU A 156 -5.55 3.40 -16.25
CA LEU A 156 -5.74 2.93 -17.62
C LEU A 156 -4.80 1.77 -17.97
N ILE A 157 -3.51 1.83 -17.62
CA ILE A 157 -2.58 0.71 -17.88
C ILE A 157 -2.99 -0.54 -17.09
N GLN A 158 -3.42 -0.35 -15.84
CA GLN A 158 -3.93 -1.40 -14.98
C GLN A 158 -5.19 -2.04 -15.58
N TYR A 159 -6.14 -1.22 -16.05
CA TYR A 159 -7.36 -1.71 -16.69
C TYR A 159 -7.03 -2.46 -18.00
N ALA A 160 -6.13 -1.93 -18.82
CA ALA A 160 -5.74 -2.55 -20.09
C ALA A 160 -5.05 -3.92 -19.90
N GLU A 161 -4.37 -4.13 -18.78
CA GLU A 161 -3.81 -5.43 -18.40
C GLU A 161 -4.89 -6.41 -17.90
N ALA A 162 -5.81 -5.93 -17.07
CA ALA A 162 -6.85 -6.78 -16.49
C ALA A 162 -7.97 -7.16 -17.48
N ASP A 163 -8.34 -6.26 -18.39
CA ASP A 163 -9.30 -6.50 -19.47
C ASP A 163 -8.68 -6.18 -20.84
N PRO A 164 -8.04 -7.18 -21.48
CA PRO A 164 -7.43 -7.02 -22.79
C PRO A 164 -8.39 -6.60 -23.90
N THR A 165 -9.72 -6.72 -23.70
CA THR A 165 -10.70 -6.28 -24.71
C THR A 165 -10.79 -4.77 -24.83
N GLN A 166 -10.33 -4.04 -23.81
CA GLN A 166 -10.29 -2.57 -23.82
C GLN A 166 -8.92 -2.00 -24.24
N THR A 167 -7.89 -2.84 -24.37
CA THR A 167 -6.50 -2.39 -24.60
C THR A 167 -6.38 -1.42 -25.77
N ASP A 168 -6.91 -1.75 -26.96
CA ASP A 168 -6.75 -0.89 -28.14
C ASP A 168 -7.39 0.49 -27.95
N ARG A 169 -8.59 0.53 -27.34
CA ARG A 169 -9.33 1.77 -27.05
C ARG A 169 -8.60 2.64 -26.02
N ILE A 170 -8.06 2.00 -24.97
CA ILE A 170 -7.26 2.69 -23.94
C ILE A 170 -5.98 3.25 -24.56
N VAL A 171 -5.24 2.42 -25.30
CA VAL A 171 -3.99 2.80 -25.97
C VAL A 171 -4.24 3.91 -27.00
N ASP A 172 -5.33 3.86 -27.78
CA ASP A 172 -5.75 4.94 -28.67
C ASP A 172 -5.85 6.28 -27.93
N ALA A 173 -6.57 6.29 -26.79
CA ALA A 173 -6.76 7.49 -26.00
C ALA A 173 -5.46 8.00 -25.37
N MET A 174 -4.63 7.11 -24.82
CA MET A 174 -3.31 7.44 -24.27
C MET A 174 -2.40 8.08 -25.34
N HIS A 175 -2.41 7.57 -26.56
CA HIS A 175 -1.62 8.14 -27.66
C HIS A 175 -2.10 9.53 -28.07
N ARG A 176 -3.42 9.76 -28.13
CA ARG A 176 -3.95 11.11 -28.38
C ARG A 176 -3.55 12.09 -27.29
N TYR A 177 -3.63 11.67 -26.03
CA TYR A 177 -3.26 12.48 -24.89
C TYR A 177 -1.77 12.78 -24.84
N VAL A 178 -0.89 11.79 -25.06
CA VAL A 178 0.56 12.01 -24.98
C VAL A 178 1.07 12.94 -26.08
N ILE A 179 0.45 12.95 -27.26
CA ILE A 179 0.76 13.93 -28.33
C ILE A 179 0.44 15.34 -27.84
N LEU A 180 -0.75 15.56 -27.27
CA LEU A 180 -1.13 16.87 -26.73
C LEU A 180 -0.23 17.28 -25.56
N ALA A 181 0.02 16.37 -24.62
CA ALA A 181 0.88 16.62 -23.47
C ALA A 181 2.31 16.97 -23.90
N HIS A 182 2.86 16.29 -24.92
CA HIS A 182 4.15 16.62 -25.51
C HIS A 182 4.18 18.05 -26.06
N GLU A 183 3.15 18.45 -26.82
CA GLU A 183 3.05 19.80 -27.37
C GLU A 183 2.97 20.87 -26.27
N MET A 184 2.13 20.63 -25.26
CA MET A 184 2.00 21.51 -24.09
C MET A 184 3.32 21.63 -23.32
N LEU A 185 3.97 20.51 -23.00
CA LEU A 185 5.22 20.50 -22.25
C LEU A 185 6.37 21.14 -23.04
N SER A 186 6.42 20.93 -24.36
CA SER A 186 7.37 21.59 -25.25
C SER A 186 7.18 23.10 -25.29
N ASN A 187 5.94 23.56 -25.12
CA ASN A 187 5.60 24.98 -24.99
C ASN A 187 5.77 25.45 -23.54
N ASN A 188 7.03 25.64 -23.13
CA ASN A 188 7.37 26.18 -21.81
C ASN A 188 6.75 25.41 -20.63
N TYR A 189 6.68 24.07 -20.71
CA TYR A 189 6.16 23.20 -19.65
C TYR A 189 4.70 23.52 -19.27
N THR A 190 3.88 23.96 -20.24
CA THR A 190 2.46 24.26 -20.04
C THR A 190 1.75 23.06 -19.43
N GLY A 191 0.93 23.31 -18.40
CA GLY A 191 0.18 22.27 -17.68
C GLY A 191 0.98 21.52 -16.61
N LEU A 192 2.29 21.74 -16.51
CA LEU A 192 3.14 21.23 -15.43
C LEU A 192 3.65 22.36 -14.53
N ILE A 193 4.20 23.43 -15.12
CA ILE A 193 4.64 24.62 -14.38
C ILE A 193 3.56 25.69 -14.52
N ASN A 194 3.09 26.23 -13.40
CA ASN A 194 2.13 27.31 -13.40
C ASN A 194 2.80 28.63 -13.87
N HIS A 195 2.23 29.27 -14.89
CA HIS A 195 2.64 30.59 -15.38
C HIS A 195 1.62 31.66 -14.99
N ASP A 196 1.86 32.32 -13.84
CA ASP A 196 1.00 33.38 -13.31
C ASP A 196 0.69 34.49 -14.34
N ASP A 197 1.67 34.83 -15.19
CA ASP A 197 1.54 35.84 -16.24
C ASP A 197 0.60 35.43 -17.38
N GLN A 198 0.31 34.13 -17.50
CA GLN A 198 -0.64 33.54 -18.44
C GLN A 198 -1.98 33.19 -17.78
N GLY A 199 -2.12 33.44 -16.47
CA GLY A 199 -3.34 33.21 -15.71
C GLY A 199 -3.60 31.74 -15.40
N ASP A 200 -2.56 30.92 -15.31
CA ASP A 200 -2.68 29.52 -14.94
C ASP A 200 -3.19 29.37 -13.49
N ILE A 201 -4.16 28.48 -13.30
CA ILE A 201 -4.80 28.20 -12.00
C ILE A 201 -4.88 26.71 -11.69
N PHE A 202 -4.22 25.86 -12.50
CA PHE A 202 -4.01 24.46 -12.18
C PHE A 202 -2.84 24.33 -11.18
N ASP A 203 -2.91 23.29 -10.33
CA ASP A 203 -1.83 22.90 -9.39
C ASP A 203 -1.03 24.09 -8.80
N PRO A 204 -1.69 25.00 -8.06
CA PRO A 204 -1.06 26.22 -7.58
C PRO A 204 0.09 25.95 -6.59
N SER A 205 0.11 24.77 -5.96
CA SER A 205 1.15 24.38 -5.02
C SER A 205 2.35 23.71 -5.72
N GLY A 206 2.19 23.19 -6.94
CA GLY A 206 3.25 22.54 -7.70
C GLY A 206 3.47 21.07 -7.34
N PHE A 207 2.44 20.37 -6.86
CA PHE A 207 2.51 18.93 -6.54
C PHE A 207 2.93 18.10 -7.76
N GLY A 208 2.39 18.40 -8.94
CA GLY A 208 2.73 17.74 -10.19
C GLY A 208 4.21 17.90 -10.58
N VAL A 209 4.84 19.02 -10.21
CA VAL A 209 6.29 19.25 -10.39
C VAL A 209 7.09 18.28 -9.51
N GLY A 210 6.65 18.06 -8.27
CA GLY A 210 7.25 17.10 -7.34
C GLY A 210 7.09 15.63 -7.75
N ARG A 211 6.13 15.33 -8.62
CA ARG A 211 5.70 13.94 -8.93
C ARG A 211 5.87 13.56 -10.40
N THR A 212 6.80 14.21 -11.10
CA THR A 212 6.99 14.03 -12.55
C THR A 212 7.36 12.61 -12.97
N HIS A 213 8.00 11.83 -12.10
CA HIS A 213 8.34 10.42 -12.33
C HIS A 213 7.12 9.50 -12.35
N GLU A 214 6.02 9.85 -11.68
CA GLU A 214 4.78 9.07 -11.73
C GLU A 214 4.25 8.96 -13.16
N TYR A 215 4.49 9.99 -13.97
CA TYR A 215 4.12 10.01 -15.38
C TYR A 215 4.98 9.08 -16.24
N HIS A 216 6.18 8.72 -15.78
CA HIS A 216 7.04 7.78 -16.49
C HIS A 216 6.48 6.37 -16.48
N ILE A 217 5.89 5.92 -15.36
CA ILE A 217 5.39 4.55 -15.21
C ILE A 217 4.41 4.17 -16.35
N PRO A 218 3.32 4.92 -16.61
CA PRO A 218 2.41 4.59 -17.70
C PRO A 218 3.00 4.85 -19.09
N LEU A 219 3.93 5.80 -19.25
CA LEU A 219 4.57 6.06 -20.54
C LEU A 219 5.61 5.00 -20.92
N GLN A 220 6.35 4.46 -19.96
CA GLN A 220 7.26 3.34 -20.16
C GLN A 220 6.47 2.09 -20.54
N TRP A 221 5.34 1.82 -19.87
CA TRP A 221 4.41 0.76 -20.27
C TRP A 221 3.91 0.95 -21.71
N LEU A 222 3.46 2.16 -22.06
CA LEU A 222 2.96 2.47 -23.40
C LEU A 222 4.05 2.30 -24.45
N TYR A 223 5.28 2.74 -24.15
CA TYR A 223 6.44 2.62 -25.02
C TYR A 223 6.83 1.17 -25.27
N GLU A 224 6.92 0.34 -24.21
CA GLU A 224 7.37 -1.04 -24.34
C GLU A 224 6.32 -1.92 -25.01
N ARG A 225 5.05 -1.78 -24.63
CA ARG A 225 4.00 -2.70 -25.08
C ARG A 225 3.28 -2.22 -26.34
N TYR A 226 3.09 -0.91 -26.49
CA TYR A 226 2.24 -0.33 -27.54
C TYR A 226 2.78 1.00 -28.12
N PRO A 227 4.04 1.07 -28.60
CA PRO A 227 4.67 2.34 -28.99
C PRO A 227 4.05 3.00 -30.22
N ARG A 228 3.42 2.21 -31.09
CA ARG A 228 2.89 2.62 -32.40
C ARG A 228 3.93 3.43 -33.19
N ASN A 229 3.53 4.53 -33.85
CA ASN A 229 4.42 5.45 -34.54
C ASN A 229 4.86 6.65 -33.66
N ASN A 230 4.58 6.62 -32.36
CA ASN A 230 4.79 7.73 -31.43
C ASN A 230 5.96 7.51 -30.47
N THR A 231 6.81 6.50 -30.69
CA THR A 231 7.99 6.17 -29.88
C THR A 231 8.81 7.41 -29.47
N LYS A 232 9.09 8.29 -30.44
CA LYS A 232 9.85 9.53 -30.21
C LYS A 232 9.09 10.51 -29.30
N VAL A 233 7.80 10.71 -29.56
CA VAL A 233 6.94 11.63 -28.78
C VAL A 233 6.83 11.15 -27.33
N ILE A 234 6.61 9.86 -27.11
CA ILE A 234 6.52 9.27 -25.77
C ILE A 234 7.84 9.48 -25.00
N TRP A 235 8.98 9.19 -25.65
CA TRP A 235 10.29 9.35 -25.04
C TRP A 235 10.59 10.80 -24.66
N GLU A 236 10.43 11.73 -25.62
CA GLU A 236 10.66 13.15 -25.38
C GLU A 236 9.72 13.72 -24.30
N THR A 237 8.49 13.19 -24.19
CA THR A 237 7.55 13.58 -23.12
C THR A 237 8.10 13.24 -21.75
N MET A 238 8.67 12.04 -21.56
CA MET A 238 9.30 11.66 -20.30
C MET A 238 10.51 12.55 -19.96
N GLU A 239 11.34 12.90 -20.96
CA GLU A 239 12.46 13.82 -20.79
C GLU A 239 11.99 15.23 -20.40
N LEU A 240 10.92 15.73 -21.04
CA LEU A 240 10.32 17.02 -20.72
C LEU A 240 9.73 17.06 -19.32
N MET A 241 9.09 15.98 -18.85
CA MET A 241 8.59 15.88 -17.48
C MET A 241 9.72 16.01 -16.45
N ILE A 242 10.81 15.25 -16.62
CA ILE A 242 11.99 15.36 -15.73
C ILE A 242 12.60 16.75 -15.80
N LYS A 243 12.71 17.31 -17.01
CA LYS A 243 13.29 18.64 -17.18
C LYS A 243 12.41 19.73 -16.56
N GLY A 244 11.09 19.61 -16.66
CA GLY A 244 10.12 20.48 -16.02
C GLY A 244 10.21 20.40 -14.50
N GLY A 245 10.30 19.19 -13.93
CA GLY A 245 10.56 18.98 -12.50
C GLY A 245 11.84 19.69 -12.02
N GLN A 246 12.94 19.56 -12.76
CA GLN A 246 14.19 20.28 -12.47
C GLN A 246 14.03 21.80 -12.50
N ILE A 247 13.35 22.34 -13.51
CA ILE A 247 13.15 23.78 -13.66
C ILE A 247 12.22 24.32 -12.57
N GLY A 248 11.19 23.56 -12.19
CA GLY A 248 10.31 23.85 -11.08
C GLY A 248 10.90 23.56 -9.70
N GLY A 249 12.18 23.19 -9.62
CA GLY A 249 12.91 23.05 -8.36
C GLY A 249 12.68 21.73 -7.61
N ALA A 250 12.13 20.70 -8.25
CA ALA A 250 11.84 19.39 -7.67
C ALA A 250 12.62 18.24 -8.33
N ASP A 251 13.95 18.38 -8.42
CA ASP A 251 14.82 17.28 -8.82
C ASP A 251 15.28 16.46 -7.61
N TRP A 252 14.59 15.36 -7.34
CA TRP A 252 14.86 14.46 -6.21
C TRP A 252 16.30 13.93 -6.15
N ARG A 253 17.01 13.89 -7.28
CA ARG A 253 18.43 13.49 -7.31
C ARG A 253 19.35 14.47 -6.58
N THR A 254 18.90 15.70 -6.34
CA THR A 254 19.65 16.68 -5.53
C THR A 254 19.32 16.57 -4.04
N PHE A 255 18.13 16.06 -3.73
CA PHE A 255 17.63 15.89 -2.36
C PHE A 255 18.11 14.57 -1.71
N TRP A 256 18.12 13.47 -2.48
CA TRP A 256 18.56 12.15 -2.01
C TRP A 256 20.09 12.03 -1.91
N THR A 257 20.69 12.84 -1.04
CA THR A 257 22.11 12.84 -0.72
C THR A 257 22.31 13.09 0.77
N GLU A 258 23.37 12.53 1.35
CA GLU A 258 23.71 12.70 2.77
C GLU A 258 23.92 14.19 3.16
N GLU A 259 24.40 15.02 2.23
CA GLU A 259 24.56 16.46 2.45
C GLU A 259 23.23 17.22 2.46
N ALA A 260 22.27 16.88 1.60
CA ALA A 260 21.04 17.65 1.43
C ALA A 260 19.89 17.18 2.34
N TYR A 261 19.88 15.89 2.70
CA TYR A 261 18.77 15.29 3.41
C TYR A 261 18.68 15.78 4.87
N PRO A 262 17.50 16.24 5.33
CA PRO A 262 17.32 16.66 6.72
C PRO A 262 17.47 15.45 7.64
N LYS A 263 18.09 15.65 8.81
CA LYS A 263 18.29 14.58 9.82
C LYS A 263 17.30 14.69 10.98
N VAL A 264 16.87 15.91 11.25
CA VAL A 264 15.86 16.34 12.21
C VAL A 264 15.23 17.58 11.60
N TRP A 265 13.90 17.67 11.51
CA TRP A 265 13.24 18.85 10.93
C TRP A 265 12.95 19.94 11.98
N ASP A 266 12.80 19.58 13.26
CA ASP A 266 12.54 20.50 14.39
C ASP A 266 13.79 21.24 14.93
N ASP A 267 14.89 21.15 14.20
CA ASP A 267 16.06 21.98 14.45
C ASP A 267 15.80 23.35 13.77
N ASN A 268 15.95 24.48 14.48
CA ASN A 268 15.85 25.86 13.95
C ASN A 268 16.79 26.19 12.74
N SER A 269 17.34 25.19 12.07
CA SER A 269 18.09 25.27 10.83
C SER A 269 17.17 25.66 9.68
N SER A 270 17.58 26.71 8.98
CA SER A 270 16.97 27.07 7.71
C SER A 270 17.37 26.04 6.65
N TYR A 271 16.54 25.02 6.46
CA TYR A 271 16.62 24.18 5.28
C TYR A 271 16.16 24.99 4.07
N ASN A 272 17.09 25.33 3.18
CA ASN A 272 16.75 25.93 1.88
C ASN A 272 16.29 24.83 0.92
N LEU A 273 15.19 24.16 1.27
CA LEU A 273 14.62 23.03 0.55
C LEU A 273 13.22 23.39 0.06
N SER A 274 12.85 22.88 -1.11
CA SER A 274 11.47 22.97 -1.58
C SER A 274 10.56 22.18 -0.63
N TRP A 275 9.43 22.78 -0.25
CA TRP A 275 8.42 22.11 0.57
C TRP A 275 7.93 20.80 -0.08
N LEU A 276 8.00 20.71 -1.41
CA LEU A 276 7.67 19.51 -2.18
C LEU A 276 8.48 18.27 -1.76
N PHE A 277 9.72 18.44 -1.30
CA PHE A 277 10.57 17.32 -0.88
C PHE A 277 10.27 16.80 0.52
N ILE A 278 9.78 17.69 1.37
CA ILE A 278 9.51 17.40 2.78
C ILE A 278 8.04 17.06 3.02
N HIS A 279 7.19 17.25 2.02
CA HIS A 279 5.82 16.75 2.04
C HIS A 279 5.80 15.20 2.08
N GLY A 280 5.21 14.61 3.10
CA GLY A 280 5.33 13.17 3.40
C GLY A 280 4.94 12.25 2.23
N VAL A 281 3.82 12.52 1.55
CA VAL A 281 3.37 11.71 0.39
C VAL A 281 4.31 11.87 -0.80
N ASN A 282 4.76 13.10 -1.06
CA ASN A 282 5.70 13.36 -2.16
C ASN A 282 7.02 12.64 -1.89
N HIS A 283 7.43 12.60 -0.62
CA HIS A 283 8.62 11.90 -0.17
C HIS A 283 8.52 10.40 -0.44
N ALA A 284 7.39 9.78 -0.11
CA ALA A 284 7.12 8.37 -0.38
C ALA A 284 7.11 8.05 -1.88
N GLU A 285 6.45 8.88 -2.70
CA GLU A 285 6.43 8.72 -4.16
C GLU A 285 7.82 8.96 -4.77
N GLY A 286 8.54 9.98 -4.29
CA GLY A 286 9.86 10.43 -4.76
C GLY A 286 10.96 9.39 -4.63
N LEU A 287 10.77 8.33 -3.84
CA LEU A 287 11.65 7.15 -3.79
C LEU A 287 11.73 6.43 -5.15
N ARG A 288 10.68 6.51 -5.97
CA ARG A 288 10.63 5.90 -7.32
C ARG A 288 11.40 6.72 -8.36
N TYR A 289 11.65 8.00 -8.09
CA TYR A 289 12.16 8.98 -9.07
C TYR A 289 13.52 8.59 -9.68
N PRO A 290 14.58 8.24 -8.91
CA PRO A 290 15.86 7.93 -9.53
C PRO A 290 15.79 6.64 -10.37
N LEU A 291 15.02 5.64 -9.94
CA LEU A 291 14.84 4.40 -10.70
C LEU A 291 14.02 4.59 -11.98
N SER A 292 13.00 5.46 -12.00
CA SER A 292 12.26 5.75 -13.24
C SER A 292 13.19 6.32 -14.32
N ILE A 293 14.15 7.17 -13.92
CA ILE A 293 15.18 7.74 -14.81
C ILE A 293 16.24 6.69 -15.17
N TYR A 294 16.71 5.89 -14.19
CA TYR A 294 17.67 4.80 -14.40
C TYR A 294 17.27 3.89 -15.56
N ARG A 295 15.98 3.52 -15.61
CA ARG A 295 15.45 2.73 -16.72
C ARG A 295 15.78 3.34 -18.07
N MET A 296 15.65 4.66 -18.22
CA MET A 296 15.90 5.36 -19.48
C MET A 296 17.40 5.59 -19.76
N THR A 297 18.17 5.96 -18.74
CA THR A 297 19.55 6.46 -18.91
C THR A 297 20.61 5.39 -18.75
N HIS A 298 20.27 4.26 -18.13
CA HIS A 298 21.17 3.17 -17.76
C HIS A 298 22.28 3.62 -16.80
N ASP A 299 22.06 4.75 -16.11
CA ASP A 299 23.04 5.30 -15.16
C ASP A 299 22.94 4.58 -13.81
N GLU A 300 23.80 3.59 -13.60
CA GLU A 300 23.88 2.79 -12.37
C GLU A 300 24.04 3.62 -11.10
N THR A 301 24.51 4.87 -11.18
CA THR A 301 24.58 5.75 -10.00
C THR A 301 23.20 6.05 -9.40
N LEU A 302 22.14 5.98 -10.20
CA LEU A 302 20.76 6.20 -9.76
C LEU A 302 20.20 5.02 -8.94
N LYS A 303 20.66 3.79 -9.19
CA LYS A 303 20.36 2.64 -8.31
C LYS A 303 20.98 2.83 -6.94
N THR A 304 22.27 3.19 -6.90
CA THR A 304 22.97 3.53 -5.67
C THR A 304 22.28 4.67 -4.93
N GLN A 305 21.89 5.73 -5.64
CA GLN A 305 21.17 6.86 -5.05
C GLN A 305 19.82 6.46 -4.47
N THR A 306 19.08 5.55 -5.11
CA THR A 306 17.82 5.03 -4.56
C THR A 306 18.05 4.26 -3.28
N ARG A 307 19.08 3.41 -3.23
CA ARG A 307 19.47 2.73 -1.99
C ARG A 307 19.84 3.73 -0.88
N THR A 308 20.62 4.76 -1.21
CA THR A 308 20.93 5.87 -0.29
C THR A 308 19.66 6.55 0.21
N ALA A 309 18.67 6.81 -0.65
CA ALA A 309 17.39 7.38 -0.25
C ALA A 309 16.66 6.50 0.78
N MET A 310 16.60 5.19 0.54
CA MET A 310 15.99 4.24 1.48
C MET A 310 16.72 4.22 2.83
N ASP A 311 18.06 4.24 2.82
CA ASP A 311 18.88 4.22 4.04
C ASP A 311 18.72 5.51 4.86
N LEU A 312 18.71 6.67 4.19
CA LEU A 312 18.47 7.97 4.80
C LEU A 312 17.08 8.04 5.45
N LEU A 313 16.05 7.63 4.71
CA LEU A 313 14.67 7.60 5.20
C LEU A 313 14.54 6.66 6.40
N ALA A 314 15.07 5.43 6.30
CA ALA A 314 15.05 4.44 7.37
C ALA A 314 15.73 4.95 8.66
N LYS A 315 16.77 5.77 8.50
CA LYS A 315 17.57 6.27 9.62
C LYS A 315 16.96 7.46 10.35
N TYR A 316 16.25 8.35 9.64
CA TYR A 316 15.85 9.64 10.22
C TYR A 316 14.34 9.87 10.32
N HIS A 317 13.52 9.22 9.49
CA HIS A 317 12.08 9.53 9.43
C HIS A 317 11.16 8.30 9.32
N ARG A 318 11.69 7.07 9.34
CA ARG A 318 10.87 5.85 9.28
C ARG A 318 10.29 5.51 10.65
N SER A 319 8.96 5.44 10.73
CA SER A 319 8.23 4.92 11.88
C SER A 319 8.55 3.44 12.15
N ILE A 320 8.41 2.99 13.39
CA ILE A 320 8.49 1.58 13.81
C ILE A 320 7.41 0.73 13.09
N ALA A 321 6.29 1.35 12.70
CA ALA A 321 5.24 0.71 11.92
C ALA A 321 5.54 0.61 10.40
N GLY A 322 6.62 1.23 9.92
CA GLY A 322 7.07 1.14 8.52
C GLY A 322 6.53 2.21 7.56
N THR A 323 5.81 3.22 8.03
CA THR A 323 5.51 4.45 7.26
C THR A 323 6.56 5.54 7.54
N ILE A 324 6.37 6.75 6.98
CA ILE A 324 7.19 7.94 7.25
C ILE A 324 6.49 8.78 8.31
N ILE A 325 7.21 9.23 9.35
CA ILE A 325 6.67 10.17 10.34
C ILE A 325 6.57 11.54 9.68
N ALA A 326 5.33 11.91 9.37
CA ALA A 326 5.00 13.16 8.70
C ALA A 326 3.50 13.45 8.85
N ASP A 327 3.18 14.56 9.51
CA ASP A 327 1.85 15.16 9.57
C ASP A 327 1.70 16.18 8.42
N GLU A 328 1.84 15.65 7.20
CA GLU A 328 2.13 16.32 5.92
C GLU A 328 3.58 16.79 5.76
N TYR A 329 4.33 17.08 6.82
CA TYR A 329 5.76 17.40 6.75
C TYR A 329 6.61 16.37 7.49
N ILE A 330 7.71 15.91 6.88
CA ILE A 330 8.60 14.95 7.55
C ILE A 330 9.16 15.52 8.86
N THR A 331 9.11 14.72 9.92
CA THR A 331 9.68 15.02 11.24
C THR A 331 10.69 13.95 11.64
N ASP A 332 11.38 14.09 12.77
CA ASP A 332 12.32 13.05 13.22
C ASP A 332 11.62 11.76 13.71
N LEU A 333 12.41 10.85 14.31
CA LEU A 333 11.92 9.59 14.88
C LEU A 333 11.10 9.74 16.18
N SER A 334 10.63 10.94 16.51
CA SER A 334 9.80 11.16 17.68
C SER A 334 8.42 10.50 17.53
N PRO A 335 7.99 9.64 18.48
CA PRO A 335 6.69 8.98 18.43
C PRO A 335 5.52 9.91 18.77
N VAL A 336 5.83 11.18 19.11
CA VAL A 336 4.83 12.21 19.38
C VAL A 336 4.22 12.71 18.07
N HIS A 337 4.98 12.76 16.98
CA HIS A 337 4.41 13.07 15.68
C HIS A 337 3.73 11.84 15.07
N GLY A 338 2.77 12.08 14.19
CA GLY A 338 2.07 11.01 13.50
C GLY A 338 2.45 10.93 12.01
N SER A 339 1.76 10.02 11.33
CA SER A 339 1.94 9.77 9.91
C SER A 339 0.61 9.85 9.18
N GLU A 340 0.61 10.55 8.05
CA GLU A 340 -0.52 10.58 7.12
C GLU A 340 -0.79 9.19 6.50
N LEU A 341 -2.06 8.79 6.38
CA LEU A 341 -2.46 7.50 5.78
C LEU A 341 -2.03 7.35 4.31
N CYS A 342 -2.08 8.41 3.48
CA CYS A 342 -1.61 8.34 2.08
C CYS A 342 -0.16 7.87 1.99
N ILE A 343 0.67 8.22 2.97
CA ILE A 343 2.08 7.81 3.01
C ILE A 343 2.17 6.29 3.14
N ALA A 344 1.35 5.66 3.97
CA ALA A 344 1.38 4.20 4.10
C ALA A 344 1.00 3.51 2.77
N ALA A 345 -0.01 4.02 2.07
CA ALA A 345 -0.43 3.51 0.76
C ALA A 345 0.67 3.69 -0.31
N GLU A 346 1.27 4.89 -0.39
CA GLU A 346 2.33 5.16 -1.37
C GLU A 346 3.64 4.44 -1.03
N MET A 347 3.99 4.28 0.26
CA MET A 347 5.14 3.49 0.68
C MET A 347 5.01 2.03 0.24
N MET A 348 3.82 1.42 0.35
CA MET A 348 3.60 0.06 -0.14
C MET A 348 3.87 -0.06 -1.65
N PHE A 349 3.41 0.91 -2.45
CA PHE A 349 3.66 0.90 -3.89
C PHE A 349 5.14 1.23 -4.23
N SER A 350 5.74 2.21 -3.56
CA SER A 350 7.13 2.60 -3.76
C SER A 350 8.10 1.50 -3.37
N LEU A 351 7.89 0.82 -2.24
CA LEU A 351 8.71 -0.30 -1.82
C LEU A 351 8.61 -1.48 -2.79
N ALA A 352 7.41 -1.76 -3.31
CA ALA A 352 7.24 -2.76 -4.37
C ALA A 352 8.01 -2.39 -5.64
N TYR A 353 7.88 -1.15 -6.10
CA TYR A 353 8.58 -0.66 -7.27
C TYR A 353 10.11 -0.70 -7.08
N VAL A 354 10.63 -0.19 -5.96
CA VAL A 354 12.07 -0.19 -5.69
C VAL A 354 12.61 -1.61 -5.56
N TYR A 355 11.89 -2.49 -4.85
CA TYR A 355 12.27 -3.90 -4.70
C TYR A 355 12.39 -4.61 -6.06
N GLN A 356 11.53 -4.28 -7.03
CA GLN A 356 11.61 -4.85 -8.38
C GLN A 356 12.95 -4.57 -9.10
N PHE A 357 13.63 -3.47 -8.78
CA PHE A 357 14.90 -3.12 -9.43
C PHE A 357 16.13 -3.45 -8.59
N LEU A 358 16.04 -3.33 -7.26
CA LEU A 358 17.18 -3.58 -6.37
C LEU A 358 17.26 -5.04 -5.92
N GLY A 359 16.12 -5.68 -5.67
CA GLY A 359 16.05 -7.04 -5.14
C GLY A 359 16.52 -7.18 -3.69
N ASP A 360 16.77 -6.08 -2.98
CA ASP A 360 17.21 -6.07 -1.59
C ASP A 360 16.09 -6.55 -0.65
N ASN A 361 16.33 -7.64 0.07
CA ASN A 361 15.30 -8.31 0.87
C ASN A 361 14.71 -7.43 2.01
N ASP A 362 15.49 -6.50 2.55
CA ASP A 362 15.03 -5.59 3.61
C ASP A 362 13.93 -4.62 3.13
N LEU A 363 13.88 -4.32 1.83
CA LEU A 363 12.82 -3.49 1.25
C LEU A 363 11.48 -4.24 1.20
N ALA A 364 11.51 -5.54 0.94
CA ALA A 364 10.31 -6.38 1.00
C ALA A 364 9.85 -6.61 2.45
N ASP A 365 10.79 -6.74 3.40
CA ASP A 365 10.45 -6.72 4.83
C ASP A 365 9.81 -5.39 5.25
N TRP A 366 10.29 -4.27 4.70
CA TRP A 366 9.67 -2.97 4.93
C TRP A 366 8.27 -2.90 4.33
N ALA A 367 8.05 -3.39 3.10
CA ALA A 367 6.73 -3.40 2.47
C ALA A 367 5.71 -4.16 3.33
N GLU A 368 6.10 -5.34 3.83
CA GLU A 368 5.28 -6.12 4.78
C GLU A 368 5.09 -5.40 6.12
N ARG A 369 6.12 -4.73 6.64
CA ARG A 369 6.00 -3.92 7.86
C ARG A 369 4.92 -2.84 7.69
N THR A 370 4.93 -2.10 6.59
CA THR A 370 3.91 -1.08 6.30
C THR A 370 2.52 -1.71 6.14
N ALA A 371 2.41 -2.80 5.36
CA ALA A 371 1.15 -3.44 5.03
C ALA A 371 0.45 -4.12 6.22
N PHE A 372 1.23 -4.66 7.17
CA PHE A 372 0.67 -5.41 8.31
C PHE A 372 0.62 -4.60 9.61
N ASN A 373 1.17 -3.38 9.63
CA ASN A 373 1.21 -2.52 10.81
C ASN A 373 0.66 -1.12 10.52
N ALA A 374 1.41 -0.27 9.81
CA ALA A 374 1.06 1.15 9.62
C ALA A 374 -0.27 1.36 8.88
N PHE A 375 -0.55 0.57 7.84
CA PHE A 375 -1.79 0.72 7.09
C PHE A 375 -3.04 0.27 7.89
N PRO A 376 -3.13 -0.97 8.40
CA PRO A 376 -4.35 -1.43 9.06
C PRO A 376 -4.67 -0.70 10.36
N VAL A 377 -3.68 -0.16 11.10
CA VAL A 377 -3.97 0.60 12.32
C VAL A 377 -4.79 1.87 12.05
N SER A 378 -4.58 2.48 10.88
CA SER A 378 -5.17 3.77 10.46
C SER A 378 -6.55 3.62 9.84
N VAL A 379 -7.03 2.40 9.62
CA VAL A 379 -8.34 2.10 9.04
C VAL A 379 -9.19 1.34 10.07
N SER A 380 -10.46 1.71 10.21
CA SER A 380 -11.39 0.98 11.08
C SER A 380 -11.60 -0.47 10.60
N PRO A 381 -11.89 -1.43 11.50
CA PRO A 381 -12.00 -2.84 11.11
C PRO A 381 -13.12 -3.13 10.10
N ASP A 382 -14.17 -2.30 10.06
CA ASP A 382 -15.27 -2.43 9.11
C ASP A 382 -15.03 -1.65 7.79
N TRP A 383 -13.86 -1.00 7.66
CA TRP A 383 -13.46 -0.20 6.51
C TRP A 383 -14.37 1.02 6.21
N TRP A 384 -15.21 1.45 7.16
CA TRP A 384 -16.12 2.58 6.97
C TRP A 384 -15.57 3.93 7.45
N SER A 385 -14.40 3.94 8.08
CA SER A 385 -13.70 5.13 8.55
C SER A 385 -12.19 4.94 8.60
N HIS A 386 -11.44 6.03 8.55
CA HIS A 386 -9.97 6.04 8.64
C HIS A 386 -9.49 7.25 9.44
N GLN A 387 -8.25 7.24 9.95
CA GLN A 387 -7.57 8.43 10.46
C GLN A 387 -6.75 9.09 9.34
N TYR A 388 -6.63 10.41 9.39
CA TYR A 388 -5.67 11.12 8.55
C TYR A 388 -4.27 10.98 9.15
N ILE A 389 -4.07 11.41 10.41
CA ILE A 389 -2.80 11.26 11.14
C ILE A 389 -2.90 10.19 12.23
N GLN A 390 -1.95 9.27 12.19
CA GLN A 390 -1.82 8.15 13.12
C GLN A 390 -0.48 8.24 13.87
N GLN A 391 -0.49 8.32 15.21
CA GLN A 391 0.73 8.41 16.05
C GLN A 391 1.20 7.05 16.57
N GLU A 392 2.49 6.76 16.65
CA GLU A 392 3.00 5.47 17.17
C GLU A 392 2.61 5.17 18.63
N ASN A 393 2.37 6.23 19.41
CA ASN A 393 1.77 6.16 20.73
C ASN A 393 0.48 7.00 20.72
N GLN A 394 -0.66 6.31 20.69
CA GLN A 394 -1.99 6.89 20.57
C GLN A 394 -2.88 6.36 21.72
N PRO A 395 -2.85 7.01 22.90
CA PRO A 395 -3.65 6.57 24.04
C PRO A 395 -5.15 6.86 23.88
N TRP A 396 -5.54 7.74 22.94
CA TRP A 396 -6.92 8.03 22.53
C TRP A 396 -6.93 8.49 21.08
N SER A 397 -8.11 8.45 20.45
CA SER A 397 -8.36 9.03 19.12
C SER A 397 -9.57 9.96 19.24
N ARG A 398 -9.36 11.26 19.05
CA ARG A 398 -10.41 12.30 19.17
C ARG A 398 -9.96 13.60 18.53
N ASN A 399 -10.88 14.56 18.44
CA ASN A 399 -10.51 15.94 18.18
C ASN A 399 -9.67 16.48 19.34
N LEU A 400 -8.41 16.80 19.07
CA LEU A 400 -7.48 17.30 20.08
C LEU A 400 -7.88 18.69 20.57
N THR A 401 -7.46 19.06 21.77
CA THR A 401 -7.72 20.41 22.31
C THR A 401 -6.92 21.53 21.63
N THR A 402 -5.90 21.20 20.85
CA THR A 402 -5.03 22.13 20.12
C THR A 402 -4.52 21.49 18.83
N ALA A 403 -4.31 22.30 17.79
CA ALA A 403 -3.63 21.87 16.57
C ALA A 403 -2.10 22.02 16.68
N GLU A 404 -1.58 22.65 17.75
CA GLU A 404 -0.14 22.84 18.00
C GLU A 404 0.62 21.51 18.16
N GLN A 405 -0.09 20.39 18.32
CA GLN A 405 0.47 19.05 18.27
C GLN A 405 1.07 18.70 16.90
N TRP A 406 0.55 19.31 15.83
CA TRP A 406 0.91 19.00 14.46
C TRP A 406 1.68 20.14 13.81
N TYR A 407 2.45 19.82 12.78
CA TYR A 407 3.11 20.84 11.96
C TYR A 407 2.14 21.51 10.97
N ASP A 408 1.35 20.74 10.22
CA ASP A 408 0.54 21.28 9.11
C ASP A 408 -0.92 20.78 9.04
N VAL A 409 -1.34 19.91 9.96
CA VAL A 409 -2.73 19.45 10.01
C VAL A 409 -3.48 20.01 11.21
N ASP A 410 -4.80 19.94 11.16
CA ASP A 410 -5.64 20.42 12.23
C ASP A 410 -5.86 19.40 13.36
N SER A 411 -6.44 19.86 14.48
CA SER A 411 -6.73 19.05 15.68
C SER A 411 -7.67 17.86 15.43
N TYR A 412 -8.43 17.86 14.34
CA TYR A 412 -9.38 16.79 13.99
C TYR A 412 -8.74 15.62 13.23
N ALA A 413 -7.49 15.75 12.78
CA ALA A 413 -6.80 14.76 11.95
C ALA A 413 -6.62 13.38 12.62
N ASN A 414 -6.75 13.32 13.95
CA ASN A 414 -6.63 12.10 14.74
C ASN A 414 -7.96 11.37 14.98
N VAL A 415 -9.08 11.82 14.40
CA VAL A 415 -10.39 11.16 14.48
C VAL A 415 -10.51 10.08 13.41
N PHE A 416 -11.16 8.95 13.71
CA PHE A 416 -11.59 8.01 12.66
C PHE A 416 -12.84 8.55 11.98
N GLY A 417 -12.82 8.78 10.67
CA GLY A 417 -13.97 9.36 9.97
C GLY A 417 -13.96 9.19 8.46
N LEU A 418 -14.88 9.90 7.80
CA LEU A 418 -14.95 9.99 6.34
C LEU A 418 -14.02 11.07 5.77
N GLU A 419 -13.94 12.23 6.45
CA GLU A 419 -13.10 13.39 6.12
C GLU A 419 -12.43 13.97 7.38
N PRO A 420 -11.68 13.18 8.17
CA PRO A 420 -11.05 13.71 9.36
C PRO A 420 -9.79 14.49 8.98
N ASN A 421 -9.93 15.77 8.60
CA ASN A 421 -8.93 16.56 7.85
C ASN A 421 -8.99 16.25 6.33
N TYR A 422 -7.91 16.45 5.57
CA TYR A 422 -7.96 16.56 4.11
C TYR A 422 -8.55 15.32 3.37
N PRO A 423 -9.35 15.48 2.30
CA PRO A 423 -10.00 14.38 1.58
C PRO A 423 -9.09 13.39 0.83
N CYS A 424 -7.78 13.66 0.70
CA CYS A 424 -6.87 12.86 -0.11
C CYS A 424 -6.81 11.40 0.37
N CYS A 425 -6.74 11.18 1.69
CA CYS A 425 -6.71 9.85 2.29
C CYS A 425 -7.97 9.04 1.95
N THR A 426 -9.15 9.68 1.90
CA THR A 426 -10.43 9.03 1.57
C THR A 426 -10.38 8.35 0.20
N VAL A 427 -9.69 8.94 -0.79
CA VAL A 427 -9.64 8.46 -2.17
C VAL A 427 -8.32 7.78 -2.55
N ASN A 428 -7.26 7.97 -1.76
CA ASN A 428 -5.93 7.39 -1.99
C ASN A 428 -5.75 6.02 -1.31
N HIS A 429 -6.20 5.85 -0.06
CA HIS A 429 -6.05 4.59 0.68
C HIS A 429 -6.57 3.33 -0.07
N PRO A 430 -7.59 3.41 -0.96
CA PRO A 430 -8.11 2.25 -1.67
C PRO A 430 -7.10 1.51 -2.56
N GLN A 431 -5.91 2.07 -2.79
CA GLN A 431 -4.90 1.42 -3.62
C GLN A 431 -3.96 0.49 -2.84
N ALA A 432 -3.90 0.59 -1.51
CA ALA A 432 -2.84 0.00 -0.70
C ALA A 432 -2.78 -1.53 -0.80
N TYR A 433 -3.73 -2.25 -0.18
CA TYR A 433 -3.76 -3.71 -0.26
C TYR A 433 -3.93 -4.26 -1.70
N PRO A 434 -4.73 -3.64 -2.57
CA PRO A 434 -4.82 -4.09 -3.96
C PRO A 434 -3.48 -4.08 -4.70
N LYS A 435 -2.67 -3.01 -4.54
CA LYS A 435 -1.34 -2.95 -5.16
C LYS A 435 -0.33 -3.85 -4.45
N PHE A 436 -0.43 -4.04 -3.13
CA PHE A 436 0.37 -5.03 -2.42
C PHE A 436 0.11 -6.45 -2.96
N LEU A 437 -1.17 -6.82 -3.13
CA LEU A 437 -1.56 -8.09 -3.75
C LEU A 437 -1.00 -8.21 -5.17
N ALA A 438 -1.18 -7.18 -6.01
CA ALA A 438 -0.73 -7.18 -7.41
C ALA A 438 0.79 -7.37 -7.56
N ASN A 439 1.57 -7.05 -6.52
CA ASN A 439 3.02 -7.20 -6.49
C ASN A 439 3.51 -8.37 -5.63
N SER A 440 2.59 -9.19 -5.08
CA SER A 440 2.96 -10.31 -4.19
C SER A 440 3.66 -11.46 -4.90
N PHE A 441 3.32 -11.71 -6.17
CA PHE A 441 4.01 -12.65 -7.04
C PHE A 441 4.68 -11.89 -8.19
N VAL A 442 5.89 -12.30 -8.53
CA VAL A 442 6.72 -11.65 -9.57
C VAL A 442 7.45 -12.68 -10.41
N GLY A 443 7.68 -12.36 -11.67
CA GLY A 443 8.59 -13.09 -12.55
C GLY A 443 10.05 -12.89 -12.18
N THR A 444 10.90 -13.89 -12.40
CA THR A 444 12.35 -13.82 -12.15
C THR A 444 13.14 -13.83 -13.45
N GLU A 445 14.37 -13.29 -13.43
CA GLU A 445 15.24 -13.16 -14.62
C GLU A 445 15.55 -14.51 -15.31
N ASP A 446 15.59 -15.60 -14.55
CA ASP A 446 15.80 -16.95 -15.05
C ASP A 446 14.53 -17.62 -15.63
N GLY A 447 13.46 -16.85 -15.82
CA GLY A 447 12.18 -17.31 -16.37
C GLY A 447 11.30 -18.04 -15.36
N GLY A 448 11.58 -17.91 -14.07
CA GLY A 448 10.81 -18.47 -12.97
C GLY A 448 9.72 -17.54 -12.43
N LEU A 449 9.21 -17.91 -11.25
CA LEU A 449 8.19 -17.16 -10.51
C LEU A 449 8.56 -17.13 -9.02
N ALA A 450 8.36 -16.00 -8.36
CA ALA A 450 8.62 -15.81 -6.94
C ALA A 450 7.39 -15.32 -6.18
N HIS A 451 7.14 -15.85 -4.98
CA HIS A 451 6.22 -15.25 -3.99
C HIS A 451 7.05 -14.36 -3.06
N VAL A 452 6.94 -13.05 -3.23
CA VAL A 452 7.81 -12.05 -2.59
C VAL A 452 7.13 -11.21 -1.53
N PHE A 453 5.81 -11.00 -1.59
CA PHE A 453 5.06 -10.50 -0.43
C PHE A 453 4.18 -11.60 0.12
N LEU A 454 4.66 -12.19 1.21
CA LEU A 454 4.09 -13.43 1.75
C LEU A 454 2.67 -13.15 2.25
N SER A 455 1.70 -13.78 1.62
CA SER A 455 0.29 -13.65 1.95
C SER A 455 -0.51 -14.84 1.42
N PRO A 456 -1.72 -15.11 1.94
CA PRO A 456 -2.60 -16.10 1.33
C PRO A 456 -3.08 -15.61 -0.05
N GLY A 457 -2.78 -16.38 -1.09
CA GLY A 457 -3.09 -15.97 -2.45
C GLY A 457 -2.84 -17.06 -3.49
N SER A 458 -3.24 -16.78 -4.72
CA SER A 458 -2.97 -17.63 -5.87
C SER A 458 -2.52 -16.79 -7.06
N ALA A 459 -1.66 -17.36 -7.90
CA ALA A 459 -1.22 -16.76 -9.15
C ALA A 459 -1.45 -17.73 -10.30
N THR A 460 -2.04 -17.23 -11.40
CA THR A 460 -2.18 -17.96 -12.67
C THR A 460 -1.49 -17.16 -13.76
N VAL A 461 -0.43 -17.72 -14.34
CA VAL A 461 0.43 -17.03 -15.31
C VAL A 461 0.87 -17.95 -16.44
N GLU A 462 1.31 -17.40 -17.55
CA GLU A 462 2.02 -18.14 -18.61
C GLU A 462 3.49 -17.73 -18.58
N LEU A 463 4.37 -18.64 -18.18
CA LEU A 463 5.81 -18.40 -18.15
C LEU A 463 6.41 -18.72 -19.54
N GLY A 464 7.21 -17.81 -20.08
CA GLY A 464 7.70 -17.93 -21.46
C GLY A 464 6.56 -18.08 -22.47
N ASP A 465 6.79 -18.79 -23.56
CA ASP A 465 5.82 -18.85 -24.68
C ASP A 465 4.78 -19.98 -24.60
N SER A 466 4.86 -20.88 -23.61
CA SER A 466 3.95 -22.05 -23.56
C SER A 466 3.90 -22.81 -22.22
N ASN A 467 4.29 -22.20 -21.10
CA ASN A 467 4.22 -22.86 -19.78
C ASN A 467 3.12 -22.24 -18.90
N PRO A 468 1.86 -22.69 -18.98
CA PRO A 468 0.83 -22.29 -18.03
C PRO A 468 1.17 -22.80 -16.63
N VAL A 469 1.21 -21.88 -15.66
CA VAL A 469 1.53 -22.14 -14.26
C VAL A 469 0.37 -21.67 -13.38
N SER A 470 0.01 -22.48 -12.40
CA SER A 470 -0.90 -22.12 -11.31
C SER A 470 -0.21 -22.39 -9.98
N VAL A 471 -0.20 -21.38 -9.10
CA VAL A 471 0.33 -21.46 -7.74
C VAL A 471 -0.78 -21.10 -6.76
N THR A 472 -0.85 -21.82 -5.64
CA THR A 472 -1.64 -21.43 -4.46
C THR A 472 -0.73 -21.43 -3.24
N ALA A 473 -0.75 -20.35 -2.47
CA ALA A 473 -0.11 -20.20 -1.18
C ALA A 473 -1.20 -20.23 -0.09
N ASP A 474 -1.33 -21.36 0.60
CA ASP A 474 -2.24 -21.57 1.73
C ASP A 474 -1.52 -21.28 3.04
N THR A 475 -1.93 -20.21 3.71
CA THR A 475 -1.29 -19.73 4.94
C THR A 475 -2.20 -18.79 5.71
N ILE A 476 -1.89 -18.62 6.99
CA ILE A 476 -2.39 -17.53 7.82
C ILE A 476 -1.31 -16.47 8.11
N TYR A 477 -0.16 -16.52 7.43
CA TYR A 477 0.87 -15.49 7.52
C TYR A 477 0.26 -14.10 7.25
N PRO A 478 0.56 -13.06 8.05
CA PRO A 478 1.66 -12.97 9.04
C PRO A 478 1.33 -13.48 10.46
N PHE A 479 0.12 -14.00 10.69
CA PHE A 479 -0.32 -14.48 12.01
C PHE A 479 0.16 -15.89 12.36
N GLY A 480 0.74 -16.59 11.38
CA GLY A 480 1.43 -17.86 11.55
C GLY A 480 2.52 -18.00 10.50
N PHE A 481 3.43 -18.96 10.70
CA PHE A 481 4.70 -18.98 9.98
C PHE A 481 4.85 -20.15 9.01
N SER A 482 3.78 -20.88 8.73
CA SER A 482 3.78 -21.98 7.77
C SER A 482 3.03 -21.58 6.51
N ILE A 483 3.67 -21.76 5.36
CA ILE A 483 3.11 -21.48 4.04
C ILE A 483 3.18 -22.76 3.23
N LYS A 484 2.02 -23.33 2.93
CA LYS A 484 1.90 -24.51 2.09
C LYS A 484 1.63 -24.06 0.66
N TYR A 485 2.48 -24.51 -0.25
CA TYR A 485 2.35 -24.23 -1.68
C TYR A 485 1.81 -25.43 -2.43
N GLU A 486 0.93 -25.15 -3.39
CA GLU A 486 0.50 -26.10 -4.40
C GLU A 486 0.75 -25.49 -5.78
N VAL A 487 1.59 -26.15 -6.57
CA VAL A 487 2.06 -25.63 -7.87
C VAL A 487 1.83 -26.67 -8.96
N THR A 488 1.23 -26.25 -10.08
CA THR A 488 1.10 -27.05 -11.30
C THR A 488 1.65 -26.28 -12.49
N ALA A 489 2.40 -26.95 -13.35
CA ALA A 489 2.97 -26.37 -14.56
C ALA A 489 3.05 -27.39 -15.71
N ALA A 490 3.07 -26.91 -16.95
CA ALA A 490 3.25 -27.76 -18.12
C ALA A 490 4.72 -28.18 -18.31
N SER A 491 5.67 -27.31 -17.96
CA SER A 491 7.12 -27.51 -18.09
C SER A 491 7.83 -27.22 -16.77
N ASP A 492 9.00 -27.81 -16.60
CA ASP A 492 9.86 -27.58 -15.44
C ASP A 492 10.26 -26.09 -15.36
N PHE A 493 10.25 -25.53 -14.15
CA PHE A 493 10.69 -24.16 -13.91
C PHE A 493 11.10 -23.95 -12.44
N PRO A 494 11.92 -22.94 -12.14
CA PRO A 494 12.27 -22.60 -10.77
C PRO A 494 11.19 -21.74 -10.13
N PHE A 495 10.74 -22.14 -8.94
CA PHE A 495 9.87 -21.33 -8.09
C PHE A 495 10.65 -20.82 -6.87
N TYR A 496 10.43 -19.57 -6.49
CA TYR A 496 11.13 -18.93 -5.38
C TYR A 496 10.16 -18.48 -4.29
N VAL A 497 10.58 -18.64 -3.04
CA VAL A 497 9.89 -18.07 -1.88
C VAL A 497 10.85 -17.11 -1.20
N ARG A 498 10.43 -15.87 -0.99
CA ARG A 498 11.22 -14.93 -0.19
C ARG A 498 11.24 -15.37 1.27
N ILE A 499 12.43 -15.35 1.87
CA ILE A 499 12.65 -15.64 3.28
C ILE A 499 12.92 -14.30 3.98
N PRO A 500 12.02 -13.83 4.86
CA PRO A 500 12.20 -12.56 5.57
C PRO A 500 13.51 -12.51 6.37
N ALA A 501 14.15 -11.34 6.45
CA ALA A 501 15.45 -11.22 7.14
C ALA A 501 15.36 -11.45 8.65
N TRP A 502 14.15 -11.35 9.23
CA TRP A 502 13.90 -11.68 10.63
C TRP A 502 13.80 -13.19 10.91
N ALA A 503 13.66 -14.03 9.88
CA ALA A 503 13.51 -15.47 10.04
C ALA A 503 14.84 -16.09 10.50
N SER A 504 14.78 -17.01 11.47
CA SER A 504 15.96 -17.65 12.04
C SER A 504 16.50 -18.76 11.13
N GLU A 505 17.75 -19.18 11.37
CA GLU A 505 18.37 -20.35 10.72
C GLU A 505 17.64 -21.67 11.01
N ALA A 506 16.76 -21.73 12.02
CA ALA A 506 15.94 -22.90 12.32
C ALA A 506 14.72 -23.03 11.40
N SER A 507 14.48 -22.05 10.53
CA SER A 507 13.44 -22.11 9.49
C SER A 507 13.71 -23.27 8.51
N THR A 508 12.65 -23.92 8.04
CA THR A 508 12.75 -25.16 7.24
C THR A 508 11.88 -25.15 6.00
N ILE A 509 12.22 -26.03 5.06
CA ILE A 509 11.40 -26.39 3.90
C ILE A 509 11.21 -27.91 3.83
N GLN A 510 9.98 -28.33 3.59
CA GLN A 510 9.64 -29.67 3.16
C GLN A 510 9.37 -29.66 1.65
N ALA A 511 10.36 -30.03 0.85
CA ALA A 511 10.32 -29.99 -0.61
C ALA A 511 9.32 -30.99 -1.25
N PRO A 512 8.94 -30.80 -2.54
CA PRO A 512 8.01 -31.71 -3.21
C PRO A 512 8.45 -33.18 -3.15
N GLY A 513 7.55 -34.06 -2.71
CA GLY A 513 7.80 -35.50 -2.61
C GLY A 513 8.73 -35.91 -1.45
N SER A 514 9.13 -34.99 -0.56
CA SER A 514 9.88 -35.27 0.65
C SER A 514 8.97 -35.39 1.87
N ASP A 515 9.18 -36.40 2.70
CA ASP A 515 8.56 -36.51 4.03
C ASP A 515 9.38 -35.84 5.14
N THR A 516 10.56 -35.29 4.80
CA THR A 516 11.48 -34.68 5.76
C THR A 516 11.64 -33.19 5.46
N ALA A 517 11.49 -32.37 6.50
CA ALA A 517 11.85 -30.96 6.47
C ALA A 517 13.36 -30.79 6.67
N VAL A 518 13.96 -29.90 5.88
CA VAL A 518 15.39 -29.55 5.97
C VAL A 518 15.54 -28.04 6.21
N PRO A 519 16.66 -27.57 6.78
CA PRO A 519 16.94 -26.14 6.92
C PRO A 519 16.82 -25.41 5.57
N LEU A 520 16.33 -24.17 5.61
CA LEU A 520 16.35 -23.28 4.45
C LEU A 520 17.80 -22.94 4.05
N SER A 521 17.98 -22.63 2.76
CA SER A 521 19.24 -22.18 2.17
C SER A 521 18.94 -21.09 1.14
N PRO A 522 18.44 -19.91 1.56
CA PRO A 522 18.15 -18.82 0.65
C PRO A 522 19.42 -18.27 -0.01
N SER A 523 19.25 -17.61 -1.17
CA SER A 523 20.31 -16.83 -1.80
C SER A 523 20.66 -15.58 -0.98
N ASP A 524 21.72 -14.87 -1.37
CA ASP A 524 22.08 -13.56 -0.77
C ASP A 524 20.93 -12.53 -0.85
N GLY A 525 20.07 -12.64 -1.87
CA GLY A 525 18.86 -11.83 -2.02
C GLY A 525 17.65 -12.35 -1.22
N GLY A 526 17.84 -13.33 -0.33
CA GLY A 526 16.80 -13.86 0.53
C GLY A 526 15.80 -14.81 -0.15
N LEU A 527 16.12 -15.37 -1.33
CA LEU A 527 15.19 -16.26 -2.04
C LEU A 527 15.52 -17.74 -1.84
N GLN A 528 14.57 -18.52 -1.32
CA GLN A 528 14.62 -19.97 -1.31
C GLN A 528 14.11 -20.52 -2.64
N LYS A 529 15.00 -21.21 -3.38
CA LYS A 529 14.64 -21.90 -4.63
C LYS A 529 13.95 -23.25 -4.35
N VAL A 530 12.94 -23.57 -5.17
CA VAL A 530 12.25 -24.87 -5.24
C VAL A 530 12.11 -25.26 -6.70
N GLU A 531 12.60 -26.45 -7.07
CA GLU A 531 12.43 -26.96 -8.43
C GLU A 531 11.02 -27.53 -8.61
N ILE A 532 10.28 -27.03 -9.60
CA ILE A 532 8.93 -27.50 -9.91
C ILE A 532 8.98 -28.41 -11.13
N SER A 533 8.50 -29.64 -10.97
CA SER A 533 8.37 -30.57 -12.10
C SER A 533 7.13 -30.25 -12.93
N GLY A 534 7.29 -30.22 -14.25
CA GLY A 534 6.22 -30.02 -15.22
C GLY A 534 5.34 -31.25 -15.45
N GLY A 535 4.73 -31.30 -16.64
CA GLY A 535 3.84 -32.38 -17.06
C GLY A 535 2.45 -32.35 -16.43
N GLY A 536 2.04 -31.23 -15.82
CA GLY A 536 0.76 -31.08 -15.11
C GLY A 536 0.72 -31.74 -13.73
N THR A 537 1.88 -32.15 -13.21
CA THR A 537 1.99 -32.74 -11.87
C THR A 537 1.69 -31.69 -10.80
N LYS A 538 0.94 -32.08 -9.76
CA LYS A 538 0.75 -31.23 -8.57
C LYS A 538 1.96 -31.36 -7.65
N ASN A 539 2.78 -30.31 -7.62
CA ASN A 539 3.90 -30.17 -6.70
C ASN A 539 3.39 -29.54 -5.40
N THR A 540 3.73 -30.12 -4.26
CA THR A 540 3.31 -29.61 -2.94
C THR A 540 4.50 -29.57 -2.01
N PHE A 541 4.75 -28.41 -1.42
CA PHE A 541 5.84 -28.20 -0.47
C PHE A 541 5.40 -27.19 0.59
N THR A 542 6.10 -27.17 1.73
CA THR A 542 5.79 -26.26 2.84
C THR A 542 7.06 -25.54 3.27
N VAL A 543 6.99 -24.22 3.39
CA VAL A 543 8.01 -23.39 4.05
C VAL A 543 7.51 -23.06 5.45
N THR A 544 8.34 -23.30 6.46
CA THR A 544 8.04 -22.95 7.86
C THR A 544 9.11 -22.02 8.37
N LEU A 545 8.74 -20.78 8.66
CA LEU A 545 9.61 -19.77 9.24
C LEU A 545 9.66 -19.94 10.77
N ASP A 546 10.83 -19.71 11.34
CA ASP A 546 11.06 -19.73 12.78
C ASP A 546 11.50 -18.34 13.27
N THR A 547 11.00 -17.94 14.43
CA THR A 547 11.34 -16.64 15.05
C THR A 547 10.98 -16.63 16.53
N GLU A 548 11.64 -15.74 17.26
CA GLU A 548 11.34 -15.38 18.64
C GLU A 548 10.93 -13.90 18.71
N PRO A 549 10.29 -13.43 19.79
CA PRO A 549 10.05 -11.99 19.97
C PRO A 549 11.35 -11.19 19.80
N ARG A 550 11.33 -10.20 18.90
CA ARG A 550 12.47 -9.34 18.58
C ARG A 550 12.25 -7.97 19.23
N ILE A 551 13.34 -7.40 19.75
CA ILE A 551 13.35 -6.07 20.35
C ILE A 551 14.16 -5.15 19.45
N GLU A 552 13.56 -4.04 19.02
CA GLU A 552 14.25 -2.93 18.39
C GLU A 552 14.30 -1.76 19.39
N GLU A 553 15.40 -1.01 19.42
CA GLU A 553 15.57 0.18 20.29
C GLU A 553 15.54 1.45 19.42
N PRO A 554 14.34 1.98 19.09
CA PRO A 554 14.20 3.12 18.18
C PRO A 554 14.81 4.42 18.74
N SER A 555 14.82 4.59 20.07
CA SER A 555 15.50 5.69 20.75
C SER A 555 16.01 5.27 22.13
N GLU A 556 16.94 6.04 22.69
CA GLU A 556 17.58 5.72 23.98
C GLU A 556 16.54 5.52 25.09
N GLY A 557 16.61 4.38 25.78
CA GLY A 557 15.71 4.06 26.90
C GLY A 557 14.33 3.55 26.50
N THR A 558 14.08 3.32 25.21
CA THR A 558 12.80 2.82 24.72
C THR A 558 12.95 1.57 23.85
N VAL A 559 11.86 0.85 23.65
CA VAL A 559 11.81 -0.40 22.88
C VAL A 559 10.51 -0.50 22.07
N ALA A 560 10.62 -1.18 20.93
CA ALA A 560 9.52 -1.71 20.13
C ALA A 560 9.65 -3.24 20.05
N VAL A 561 8.52 -3.96 20.13
CA VAL A 561 8.49 -5.43 20.18
C VAL A 561 7.84 -5.98 18.93
N TYR A 562 8.53 -6.89 18.24
CA TYR A 562 8.02 -7.56 17.04
C TYR A 562 7.96 -9.07 17.24
N TYR A 563 7.05 -9.74 16.53
CA TYR A 563 7.06 -11.19 16.37
C TYR A 563 6.76 -11.52 14.91
N GLY A 564 7.76 -12.02 14.20
CA GLY A 564 7.76 -12.06 12.74
C GLY A 564 7.72 -10.66 12.11
N ALA A 565 6.77 -10.46 11.19
CA ALA A 565 6.51 -9.19 10.50
C ALA A 565 5.59 -8.23 11.28
N LEU A 566 4.97 -8.69 12.38
CA LEU A 566 4.03 -7.89 13.16
C LEU A 566 4.75 -7.15 14.29
N LEU A 567 4.53 -5.83 14.35
CA LEU A 567 4.76 -4.99 15.52
C LEU A 567 3.66 -5.30 16.54
N TYR A 568 4.01 -5.31 17.83
CA TYR A 568 3.07 -5.50 18.92
C TYR A 568 3.00 -4.25 19.79
N SER A 569 1.79 -3.90 20.21
CA SER A 569 1.52 -2.78 21.10
C SER A 569 0.71 -3.22 22.31
N LEU A 570 0.73 -2.38 23.35
CA LEU A 570 -0.17 -2.54 24.49
C LEU A 570 -1.62 -2.55 24.01
N ALA A 571 -2.36 -3.59 24.40
CA ALA A 571 -3.80 -3.62 24.17
C ALA A 571 -4.48 -2.62 25.10
N ILE A 572 -5.10 -1.58 24.51
CA ILE A 572 -5.89 -0.59 25.22
C ILE A 572 -7.36 -0.83 24.90
N GLU A 573 -8.14 -1.18 25.92
CA GLU A 573 -9.60 -1.27 25.78
C GLU A 573 -10.20 0.14 25.77
N TYR A 574 -11.27 0.37 25.01
CA TYR A 574 -11.83 1.71 24.84
C TYR A 574 -13.36 1.75 24.77
N GLU A 575 -13.91 2.92 25.11
CA GLU A 575 -15.28 3.30 24.76
C GLU A 575 -15.25 4.09 23.45
N GLN A 576 -16.16 3.77 22.54
CA GLN A 576 -16.33 4.45 21.26
C GLN A 576 -17.56 5.36 21.29
N THR A 577 -17.38 6.61 20.87
CA THR A 577 -18.45 7.58 20.67
C THR A 577 -18.64 7.84 19.18
N GLU A 578 -19.81 7.48 18.66
CA GLU A 578 -20.22 7.77 17.28
C GLU A 578 -20.70 9.21 17.14
N MET A 579 -20.29 9.86 16.07
CA MET A 579 -20.62 11.22 15.68
C MET A 579 -21.03 11.24 14.20
N LEU A 580 -21.76 12.27 13.79
CA LEU A 580 -22.01 12.48 12.35
C LEU A 580 -20.67 12.71 11.64
N ALA A 581 -20.54 12.23 10.40
CA ALA A 581 -19.37 12.54 9.57
C ALA A 581 -19.25 14.06 9.35
N TYR A 582 -18.11 14.64 9.70
CA TYR A 582 -17.84 16.08 9.56
C TYR A 582 -17.07 16.39 8.28
N ASN A 583 -17.15 17.64 7.83
CA ASN A 583 -16.37 18.13 6.69
C ASN A 583 -14.89 18.33 7.06
N TYR A 584 -14.02 18.21 6.06
CA TYR A 584 -12.57 18.31 6.25
C TYR A 584 -12.05 19.67 6.74
N ASP A 585 -12.72 20.78 6.38
CA ASP A 585 -12.24 22.13 6.68
C ASP A 585 -12.97 22.77 7.88
N PRO A 586 -12.26 23.54 8.74
CA PRO A 586 -12.89 24.29 9.82
C PRO A 586 -13.77 25.46 9.31
N PRO A 587 -14.87 25.82 10.00
CA PRO A 587 -15.38 25.18 11.20
C PRO A 587 -16.03 23.83 10.89
N TYR A 588 -15.60 22.80 11.61
CA TYR A 588 -16.12 21.45 11.41
C TYR A 588 -17.61 21.38 11.68
N GLY A 589 -18.33 20.73 10.78
CA GLY A 589 -19.75 20.49 10.88
C GLY A 589 -20.20 19.31 10.04
N PRO A 590 -21.42 18.81 10.29
CA PRO A 590 -21.93 17.63 9.60
C PRO A 590 -21.95 17.81 8.08
N LEU A 591 -21.47 16.79 7.38
CA LEU A 591 -21.55 16.73 5.93
C LEU A 591 -23.00 16.74 5.44
N PRO A 592 -23.25 17.27 4.23
CA PRO A 592 -24.56 17.17 3.61
C PRO A 592 -25.07 15.72 3.53
N LYS A 593 -26.36 15.50 3.83
CA LYS A 593 -26.97 14.15 3.85
C LYS A 593 -26.92 13.44 2.50
N ASN A 594 -26.81 14.17 1.40
CA ASN A 594 -26.70 13.62 0.05
C ASN A 594 -25.26 13.30 -0.36
N THR A 595 -24.28 13.54 0.52
CA THR A 595 -22.85 13.24 0.31
C THR A 595 -22.31 12.28 1.37
N THR A 596 -23.22 11.60 2.08
CA THR A 596 -22.95 10.64 3.17
C THR A 596 -23.84 9.41 2.96
N SER A 597 -23.47 8.30 3.58
CA SER A 597 -24.28 7.08 3.66
C SER A 597 -24.77 6.84 5.09
N ALA A 598 -25.61 5.83 5.30
CA ALA A 598 -26.02 5.41 6.64
C ALA A 598 -24.85 4.87 7.49
N HIS A 599 -23.73 4.53 6.86
CA HIS A 599 -22.50 4.05 7.51
C HIS A 599 -21.46 5.15 7.71
N SER A 600 -21.67 6.35 7.14
CA SER A 600 -20.73 7.46 7.25
C SER A 600 -20.83 8.14 8.61
N HIS A 601 -19.94 7.76 9.52
CA HIS A 601 -19.83 8.31 10.87
C HIS A 601 -18.36 8.58 11.22
N ASP A 602 -18.17 9.54 12.12
CA ASP A 602 -16.89 9.79 12.76
C ASP A 602 -16.90 9.16 14.15
N TYR A 603 -15.74 8.75 14.66
CA TYR A 603 -15.61 8.04 15.92
C TYR A 603 -14.49 8.62 16.77
N ALA A 604 -14.83 8.89 18.04
CA ALA A 604 -13.85 9.18 19.08
C ALA A 604 -13.71 7.97 20.01
N LEU A 605 -12.46 7.58 20.29
CA LEU A 605 -12.09 6.44 21.11
C LEU A 605 -11.42 6.93 22.40
N THR A 606 -11.98 6.56 23.55
CA THR A 606 -11.46 6.94 24.88
C THR A 606 -11.00 5.70 25.64
N PRO A 607 -9.77 5.66 26.18
CA PRO A 607 -9.23 4.49 26.86
C PRO A 607 -9.97 4.19 28.16
N THR A 608 -10.16 2.91 28.44
CA THR A 608 -10.77 2.37 29.69
C THR A 608 -9.77 1.55 30.52
N THR A 609 -8.60 1.26 29.96
CA THR A 609 -7.46 0.61 30.64
C THR A 609 -6.24 1.54 30.68
N PRO A 610 -5.31 1.35 31.63
CA PRO A 610 -4.07 2.12 31.67
C PRO A 610 -3.26 2.01 30.37
N TRP A 611 -2.72 3.13 29.91
CA TRP A 611 -1.83 3.23 28.74
C TRP A 611 -0.39 3.60 29.14
N ASN A 612 -0.24 4.27 30.28
CA ASN A 612 0.98 4.83 30.82
C ASN A 612 1.85 3.77 31.51
N ILE A 613 2.54 2.95 30.72
CA ILE A 613 3.37 1.83 31.21
C ILE A 613 4.81 1.91 30.72
N ALA A 614 5.73 1.29 31.47
CA ALA A 614 7.02 0.83 30.98
C ALA A 614 7.06 -0.70 30.96
N ILE A 615 7.92 -1.29 30.12
CA ILE A 615 8.05 -2.74 30.00
C ILE A 615 9.46 -3.24 30.32
N ASP A 616 9.54 -4.50 30.78
CA ASP A 616 10.78 -5.27 30.84
C ASP A 616 10.81 -6.25 29.65
N PRO A 617 11.51 -5.91 28.56
CA PRO A 617 11.54 -6.71 27.34
C PRO A 617 12.30 -8.03 27.49
N SER A 618 12.98 -8.26 28.63
CA SER A 618 13.62 -9.55 28.92
C SER A 618 12.62 -10.62 29.38
N GLN A 619 11.39 -10.21 29.70
CA GLN A 619 10.33 -11.07 30.21
C GLN A 619 9.13 -11.05 29.26
N ILE A 620 9.20 -11.88 28.20
CA ILE A 620 8.15 -12.00 27.18
C ILE A 620 7.70 -13.47 27.08
N THR A 621 6.40 -13.68 26.89
CA THR A 621 5.82 -14.98 26.55
C THR A 621 4.86 -14.83 25.38
N VAL A 622 5.01 -15.67 24.37
CA VAL A 622 4.09 -15.76 23.24
C VAL A 622 2.85 -16.56 23.68
N VAL A 623 1.67 -15.96 23.51
CA VAL A 623 0.38 -16.57 23.78
C VAL A 623 -0.36 -16.73 22.46
N ALA A 624 -0.34 -17.94 21.92
CA ALA A 624 -1.00 -18.27 20.65
C ALA A 624 -2.25 -19.13 20.89
N ALA A 625 -3.23 -19.04 19.98
CA ALA A 625 -4.34 -19.99 19.93
C ALA A 625 -3.79 -21.42 19.72
N ARG A 626 -4.29 -22.38 20.52
CA ARG A 626 -3.75 -23.76 20.59
C ARG A 626 -3.70 -24.52 19.26
N ASN A 627 -4.47 -24.08 18.25
CA ASN A 627 -4.64 -24.79 16.99
C ASN A 627 -3.77 -24.25 15.84
N ILE A 628 -3.08 -23.11 16.00
CA ILE A 628 -2.23 -22.49 14.95
C ILE A 628 -1.10 -23.42 14.49
N SER A 629 -0.61 -24.31 15.37
CA SER A 629 0.56 -25.16 15.11
C SER A 629 0.29 -26.43 14.29
N SER A 630 -0.97 -26.76 13.97
CA SER A 630 -1.32 -28.10 13.49
C SER A 630 -1.66 -28.21 12.00
N SER A 631 -2.19 -27.14 11.36
CA SER A 631 -2.31 -27.00 9.91
C SER A 631 -2.95 -25.64 9.57
N PRO A 632 -2.33 -24.79 8.72
CA PRO A 632 -2.91 -23.48 8.35
C PRO A 632 -4.34 -23.59 7.79
N SER A 633 -4.64 -24.65 7.03
CA SER A 633 -5.96 -24.91 6.43
C SER A 633 -7.11 -25.19 7.40
N SER A 634 -6.82 -25.40 8.70
CA SER A 634 -7.83 -25.78 9.70
C SER A 634 -8.22 -24.66 10.67
N TYR A 635 -7.48 -23.55 10.66
CA TYR A 635 -7.73 -22.41 11.55
C TYR A 635 -8.37 -21.27 10.75
N GLU A 636 -9.68 -21.10 10.94
CA GLU A 636 -10.42 -19.97 10.38
C GLU A 636 -10.13 -18.72 11.21
N LEU A 637 -9.47 -17.75 10.60
CA LEU A 637 -9.22 -16.45 11.21
C LEU A 637 -10.53 -15.66 11.30
N PRO A 638 -10.74 -14.84 12.35
CA PRO A 638 -11.83 -13.88 12.36
C PRO A 638 -11.75 -12.91 11.16
N ASN A 639 -12.90 -12.42 10.73
CA ASN A 639 -13.04 -11.38 9.72
C ASN A 639 -14.05 -10.35 10.23
N PRO A 640 -13.66 -9.10 10.52
CA PRO A 640 -12.34 -8.48 10.28
C PRO A 640 -11.20 -9.07 11.13
N ILE A 641 -10.00 -9.21 10.54
CA ILE A 641 -8.82 -9.72 11.28
C ILE A 641 -8.11 -8.61 12.06
N TRP A 642 -8.28 -7.35 11.66
CA TRP A 642 -7.68 -6.18 12.31
C TRP A 642 -8.58 -5.53 13.37
N ASP A 643 -9.54 -6.29 13.91
CA ASP A 643 -10.30 -5.89 15.10
C ASP A 643 -9.54 -6.25 16.39
N LEU A 644 -9.77 -5.52 17.48
CA LEU A 644 -9.04 -5.69 18.72
C LEU A 644 -9.25 -7.10 19.31
N GLY A 645 -8.17 -7.88 19.38
CA GLY A 645 -8.21 -9.26 19.88
C GLY A 645 -8.65 -10.31 18.85
N ALA A 646 -8.90 -9.92 17.59
CA ALA A 646 -9.13 -10.86 16.50
C ALA A 646 -7.87 -11.64 16.08
N PRO A 647 -6.67 -11.03 16.01
CA PRO A 647 -5.46 -11.79 15.70
C PRO A 647 -5.20 -12.91 16.71
N PRO A 648 -4.72 -14.07 16.26
CA PRO A 648 -4.70 -15.28 17.08
C PRO A 648 -3.45 -15.43 17.96
N VAL A 649 -2.52 -14.47 17.86
CA VAL A 649 -1.27 -14.42 18.63
C VAL A 649 -1.19 -13.12 19.40
N GLU A 650 -0.95 -13.24 20.69
CA GLU A 650 -0.69 -12.14 21.61
C GLU A 650 0.66 -12.35 22.31
N LEU A 651 1.21 -11.28 22.86
CA LEU A 651 2.33 -11.37 23.79
C LEU A 651 1.85 -11.06 25.21
N ARG A 652 2.54 -11.65 26.19
CA ARG A 652 2.49 -11.22 27.59
C ARG A 652 3.86 -10.71 27.96
N ILE A 653 3.94 -9.46 28.38
CA ILE A 653 5.20 -8.78 28.68
C ILE A 653 5.13 -8.25 30.11
N ALA A 654 6.21 -8.39 30.88
CA ALA A 654 6.28 -7.80 32.20
C ALA A 654 6.25 -6.27 32.05
N ALA A 655 5.35 -5.61 32.78
CA ALA A 655 5.13 -4.18 32.69
C ALA A 655 4.89 -3.59 34.07
N VAL A 656 4.97 -2.27 34.16
CA VAL A 656 4.62 -1.51 35.35
C VAL A 656 4.02 -0.17 34.94
N GLU A 657 3.03 0.32 35.69
CA GLU A 657 2.50 1.66 35.51
C GLU A 657 3.54 2.71 35.91
N ILE A 658 3.58 3.78 35.13
CA ILE A 658 4.53 4.89 35.29
C ILE A 658 3.81 6.23 35.24
N ASP A 659 4.47 7.26 35.75
CA ASP A 659 4.08 8.64 35.47
C ASP A 659 4.52 8.99 34.03
N TRP A 660 3.54 9.06 33.11
CA TRP A 660 3.76 9.45 31.72
C TRP A 660 2.97 10.73 31.44
N PRO A 661 3.64 11.87 31.15
CA PRO A 661 2.95 13.13 30.95
C PRO A 661 2.07 13.12 29.70
N VAL A 662 1.01 13.90 29.75
CA VAL A 662 0.20 14.29 28.58
C VAL A 662 0.70 15.65 28.13
N ASP A 663 0.99 15.78 26.84
CA ASP A 663 1.41 17.04 26.21
C ASP A 663 0.56 17.28 24.96
N HIS A 664 0.13 18.52 24.73
CA HIS A 664 -0.77 18.92 23.63
C HIS A 664 -1.97 17.98 23.37
N ASP A 665 -2.53 17.40 24.44
CA ASP A 665 -3.62 16.43 24.38
C ASP A 665 -3.28 15.10 23.67
N THR A 666 -2.04 14.64 23.80
CA THR A 666 -1.60 13.29 23.45
C THR A 666 -0.55 12.78 24.45
N ALA A 667 -0.05 11.55 24.28
CA ALA A 667 1.07 11.06 25.09
C ALA A 667 2.33 11.90 24.80
N GLY A 668 2.93 12.48 25.84
CA GLY A 668 4.23 13.16 25.69
C GLY A 668 5.35 12.19 25.33
N LEU A 669 6.55 12.71 25.10
CA LEU A 669 7.74 11.89 24.81
C LEU A 669 7.90 10.73 25.83
N PRO A 670 8.24 9.51 25.37
CA PRO A 670 8.51 8.41 26.27
C PRO A 670 9.59 8.78 27.30
N PRO A 671 9.32 8.66 28.61
CA PRO A 671 10.31 9.01 29.63
C PRO A 671 11.50 8.05 29.61
N THR A 672 12.71 8.58 29.53
CA THR A 672 13.95 7.76 29.56
C THR A 672 14.25 7.14 30.92
N ASN A 673 13.75 7.77 32.00
CA ASN A 673 13.86 7.28 33.37
C ASN A 673 12.46 7.33 34.03
N PRO A 674 11.58 6.37 33.69
CA PRO A 674 10.19 6.44 34.11
C PRO A 674 10.05 6.32 35.63
N ALA A 675 9.25 7.20 36.23
CA ALA A 675 8.88 7.10 37.64
C ALA A 675 7.79 6.03 37.80
N ILE A 676 8.13 4.92 38.47
CA ILE A 676 7.21 3.82 38.72
C ILE A 676 6.13 4.25 39.72
N THR A 677 4.86 4.02 39.36
CA THR A 677 3.68 4.39 40.18
C THR A 677 2.85 3.18 40.61
N GLY A 678 3.06 2.01 40.02
CA GLY A 678 2.33 0.77 40.31
C GLY A 678 3.21 -0.43 40.64
N GLU A 679 2.58 -1.60 40.74
CA GLU A 679 3.26 -2.89 40.94
C GLU A 679 3.46 -3.60 39.59
N PRO A 680 4.52 -4.41 39.42
CA PRO A 680 4.75 -5.17 38.19
C PRO A 680 3.60 -6.13 37.86
N PHE A 681 3.20 -6.19 36.60
CA PHE A 681 2.11 -7.05 36.10
C PHE A 681 2.40 -7.59 34.70
N ALA A 682 1.62 -8.58 34.26
CA ALA A 682 1.70 -9.15 32.92
C ALA A 682 0.79 -8.37 31.95
N ALA A 683 1.34 -7.43 31.20
CA ALA A 683 0.61 -6.67 30.21
C ALA A 683 0.29 -7.51 28.97
N ARG A 684 -0.90 -7.29 28.40
CA ARG A 684 -1.38 -7.92 27.17
C ARG A 684 -0.97 -7.06 25.98
N PHE A 685 -0.28 -7.68 25.03
CA PHE A 685 0.16 -7.05 23.79
C PHE A 685 -0.48 -7.76 22.60
N VAL A 686 -0.98 -6.99 21.63
CA VAL A 686 -1.65 -7.47 20.41
C VAL A 686 -0.94 -6.92 19.17
N PRO A 687 -1.13 -7.50 17.98
CA PRO A 687 -0.60 -6.93 16.75
C PRO A 687 -1.07 -5.48 16.56
N TYR A 688 -0.13 -4.59 16.26
CA TYR A 688 -0.32 -3.15 16.17
C TYR A 688 -1.45 -2.75 15.22
N GLY A 689 -1.57 -3.41 14.06
CA GLY A 689 -2.65 -3.18 13.10
C GLY A 689 -4.07 -3.36 13.68
N SER A 690 -4.21 -4.16 14.74
CA SER A 690 -5.49 -4.42 15.43
C SER A 690 -5.77 -3.50 16.62
N ALA A 691 -4.82 -2.67 17.03
CA ALA A 691 -4.93 -1.82 18.21
C ALA A 691 -5.20 -0.37 17.79
N LYS A 692 -6.46 0.05 17.67
CA LYS A 692 -6.82 1.43 17.26
C LYS A 692 -6.42 2.49 18.30
N LEU A 693 -6.34 2.08 19.56
CA LEU A 693 -5.58 2.75 20.60
C LEU A 693 -4.40 1.87 20.97
N HIS A 694 -3.21 2.45 21.10
CA HIS A 694 -1.99 1.67 21.22
C HIS A 694 -0.85 2.47 21.82
N MET A 695 0.07 1.75 22.46
CA MET A 695 1.39 2.24 22.85
C MET A 695 2.41 1.20 22.39
N ALA A 696 3.27 1.58 21.45
CA ALA A 696 4.21 0.67 20.77
C ALA A 696 5.67 1.09 20.94
N HIS A 697 5.92 2.38 21.15
CA HIS A 697 7.23 2.95 21.44
C HIS A 697 7.35 3.19 22.95
N LEU A 698 7.77 2.17 23.69
CA LEU A 698 7.61 2.11 25.15
C LEU A 698 8.92 2.28 25.92
N PRO A 699 8.93 2.97 27.08
CA PRO A 699 10.08 2.98 27.98
C PRO A 699 10.44 1.58 28.48
N LYS A 700 11.74 1.32 28.62
CA LYS A 700 12.26 0.04 29.13
C LYS A 700 12.70 0.16 30.59
N VAL A 701 12.40 -0.87 31.40
CA VAL A 701 12.79 -0.99 32.81
C VAL A 701 13.21 -2.42 33.13
N GLU A 702 13.93 -2.61 34.24
CA GLU A 702 14.19 -3.94 34.81
C GLU A 702 13.19 -4.22 35.93
N LEU A 703 12.49 -5.35 35.86
CA LEU A 703 11.46 -5.71 36.84
C LEU A 703 11.81 -7.01 37.58
N PRO A 704 11.33 -7.20 38.83
CA PRO A 704 11.28 -8.52 39.44
C PRO A 704 10.53 -9.51 38.53
N LYS A 705 10.80 -10.81 38.69
CA LYS A 705 10.17 -11.84 37.86
C LYS A 705 8.64 -11.78 37.95
N VAL A 706 7.99 -11.50 36.82
CA VAL A 706 6.52 -11.48 36.68
C VAL A 706 6.02 -12.82 36.16
N LYS A 707 4.86 -13.27 36.66
CA LYS A 707 4.17 -14.44 36.10
C LYS A 707 3.34 -14.01 34.89
N LEU A 708 3.80 -14.36 33.69
CA LEU A 708 3.19 -13.92 32.41
C LEU A 708 2.03 -14.78 31.91
N GLY A 709 1.79 -15.94 32.52
CA GLY A 709 0.76 -16.91 32.16
C GLY A 709 0.92 -18.18 32.95
#